data_AF-A0A443PLG4-F1
#
_entry.id   AF-A0A443PLG4-F1
#
_cell.length_a   1.000
_cell.length_b   1.000
_cell.length_c   1.000
_cell.angle_alpha   90.00
_cell.angle_beta   90.00
_cell.angle_gamma   90.00
#
_symmetry.space_group_name_H-M   'P 1'
#
loop_
_entity.id
_entity.type
_entity.pdbx_description
1 polymer ?
#
loop_
_entity_poly.entity_id
_entity_poly.type
_entity_poly.pdbx_seq_one_letter_code
_entity_poly.pdbx_strand_id
1 'polypeptide(L)'
;MTNHAQSSNYNSKKDFSTAILERKKAPNRLVVDEGVDDDNSVVVLNPATMEKLQLFRGDTILIKGKKRRDTICIVLADDACDEPKIRMNKVIRSNLRVRLGDVVSVHQCQDIKYGKRVHILPVDDTIEGMTGNLFDAYLKPYFLEAYRPVRKGDLFLIRGGMRSVEFKVIETDPPEYCVVAPDTEIFCEGEPVKREDEDRLDEVGYDDVGGVRKQMAQIRELVELPLRHPQLFKSIGVKPPKGILLYGPPGSGKTLIARAVANETGAFFFCINGPEIMSKLAGESESNLRKAFEEAEKNAPSIIFIDELDSIAPKREKTNGEVERRIVSQLLTLMDGLKSRAHVIVIGATNRPNSIDPALRRFGRFDREIDIGVPDEVGRLEVLRIHTKNMKLSEDLNVRHCSTVQVDLERIAKDTHGYVGADLAALCTEAALQCIREKMDIIDLEDESIDAEILNSMAVSNEHFMTALGTSNPSALRETVVEVPNVSWEDVGGLENVKRELQETIQYPVEHPEKFEKFGMSPSKGVLFYGPPGCGKTLLAKAIANECQANFISVKGPELLTMWFGESEANVREIFDKARQSAPCVLFFDELDSIATQRGSSVGDAGGAVDRVLNQLLTEMDGMSAKKTVFIIGATNRPDIIDPALLRPGRLDQLIYIPLPDESSRHQIFKACLRKSPVSKDVDLRTLAKYTQGFSGADITEICQRACKYAIRENIEKEIERERRKKENPEAMEEDDAEEIAEIRACHFEESMKYARRSVSDADIRKYQSFAQKLQQTRGFGSEFRFPAAGAAATGSDPFTTASAGGDDDLYN
;
A
#
# COMPACT_ATOMS: atom_id res chain seq x y z
N MET A 1 -4.30 60.94 -35.17
CA MET A 1 -5.23 60.69 -34.05
C MET A 1 -4.71 59.45 -33.32
N THR A 2 -3.68 59.63 -32.50
CA THR A 2 -3.70 59.67 -31.02
C THR A 2 -3.66 58.28 -30.38
N ASN A 3 -2.44 57.90 -30.00
CA ASN A 3 -2.10 56.88 -29.01
C ASN A 3 -2.79 57.14 -27.67
N HIS A 4 -3.40 56.11 -27.07
CA HIS A 4 -3.63 56.03 -25.63
C HIS A 4 -3.54 54.58 -25.15
N ALA A 5 -2.41 54.24 -24.55
CA ALA A 5 -2.30 53.20 -23.53
C ALA A 5 -1.22 53.69 -22.54
N GLN A 6 -1.66 54.41 -21.51
CA GLN A 6 -0.80 54.87 -20.42
C GLN A 6 -1.04 54.01 -19.17
N SER A 7 0.08 53.47 -18.69
CA SER A 7 0.41 52.99 -17.35
C SER A 7 -0.44 53.49 -16.19
N SER A 8 -0.99 52.57 -15.40
CA SER A 8 -1.41 52.82 -14.02
C SER A 8 -0.34 52.30 -13.04
N ASN A 9 0.67 53.13 -12.77
CA ASN A 9 1.56 52.98 -11.61
C ASN A 9 0.78 53.39 -10.35
N TYR A 10 0.31 52.42 -9.55
CA TYR A 10 -0.12 52.70 -8.19
C TYR A 10 1.11 52.78 -7.29
N ASN A 11 1.49 54.02 -7.01
CA ASN A 11 2.54 54.41 -6.10
C ASN A 11 2.06 54.19 -4.65
N SER A 12 2.23 52.98 -4.10
CA SER A 12 2.05 52.73 -2.67
C SER A 12 3.16 53.45 -1.91
N LYS A 13 2.83 54.51 -1.16
CA LYS A 13 3.75 55.17 -0.24
C LYS A 13 4.36 54.13 0.69
N LYS A 14 5.66 53.86 0.53
CA LYS A 14 6.44 53.04 1.46
C LYS A 14 6.46 53.72 2.82
N ASP A 15 5.96 53.03 3.83
CA ASP A 15 6.04 53.46 5.22
C ASP A 15 7.46 53.19 5.73
N PHE A 16 8.27 54.25 5.85
CA PHE A 16 9.67 54.14 6.26
C PHE A 16 9.84 53.79 7.75
N SER A 17 8.77 53.81 8.54
CA SER A 17 8.80 53.49 9.97
C SER A 17 8.94 51.99 10.27
N THR A 18 8.55 51.12 9.33
CA THR A 18 8.65 49.64 9.43
C THR A 18 9.80 49.04 8.61
N ALA A 19 10.58 49.87 7.91
CA ALA A 19 11.70 49.43 7.05
C ALA A 19 12.82 48.67 7.81
N ILE A 20 12.91 48.84 9.14
CA ILE A 20 13.85 48.10 10.01
C ILE A 20 13.39 46.64 10.26
N LEU A 21 12.08 46.37 10.12
CA LEU A 21 11.47 45.04 10.25
C LEU A 21 11.44 44.29 8.92
N GLU A 22 11.41 44.99 7.79
CA GLU A 22 11.67 44.43 6.46
C GLU A 22 13.16 44.17 6.27
N ARG A 23 13.70 43.16 6.97
CA ARG A 23 14.97 42.55 6.54
C ARG A 23 14.74 42.03 5.13
N LYS A 24 15.22 42.77 4.11
CA LYS A 24 15.39 42.24 2.74
C LYS A 24 16.08 40.89 2.88
N LYS A 25 15.33 39.79 2.74
CA LYS A 25 15.94 38.45 2.68
C LYS A 25 16.84 38.50 1.46
N ALA A 26 18.15 38.46 1.69
CA ALA A 26 19.11 38.47 0.60
C ALA A 26 18.80 37.27 -0.32
N PRO A 27 18.79 37.45 -1.65
CA PRO A 27 18.32 36.44 -2.60
C PRO A 27 19.14 35.14 -2.52
N ASN A 28 20.36 35.22 -1.97
CA ASN A 28 21.25 34.11 -1.75
C ASN A 28 20.93 33.26 -0.51
N ARG A 29 19.91 33.61 0.29
CA ARG A 29 19.50 32.84 1.47
C ARG A 29 18.34 31.92 1.13
N LEU A 30 18.62 30.64 1.04
CA LEU A 30 17.66 29.60 0.64
C LEU A 30 17.39 28.64 1.79
N VAL A 31 16.18 28.11 1.83
CA VAL A 31 15.74 27.11 2.80
C VAL A 31 16.07 25.72 2.28
N VAL A 32 16.75 24.91 3.09
CA VAL A 32 17.12 23.54 2.75
C VAL A 32 15.85 22.68 2.66
N ASP A 33 15.71 21.98 1.54
CA ASP A 33 14.64 21.02 1.28
C ASP A 33 15.21 19.68 0.80
N GLU A 34 14.35 18.67 0.75
CA GLU A 34 14.71 17.28 0.47
C GLU A 34 15.10 17.10 -1.01
N GLY A 35 16.22 16.41 -1.25
CA GLY A 35 16.70 16.05 -2.58
C GLY A 35 15.93 14.87 -3.15
N VAL A 36 15.55 14.93 -4.43
CA VAL A 36 14.94 13.80 -5.15
C VAL A 36 16.01 12.89 -5.76
N ASP A 37 17.12 13.50 -6.20
CA ASP A 37 18.29 12.78 -6.71
C ASP A 37 19.26 12.43 -5.57
N ASP A 38 19.82 11.22 -5.65
CA ASP A 38 20.77 10.69 -4.66
C ASP A 38 22.22 11.07 -4.97
N ASP A 39 22.44 12.05 -5.85
CA ASP A 39 23.79 12.49 -6.21
C ASP A 39 24.41 13.36 -5.09
N ASN A 40 25.59 12.96 -4.62
CA ASN A 40 26.28 13.60 -3.50
C ASN A 40 26.84 14.99 -3.82
N SER A 41 26.92 15.38 -5.09
CA SER A 41 27.57 16.61 -5.56
C SER A 41 26.59 17.57 -6.23
N VAL A 42 25.31 17.23 -6.31
CA VAL A 42 24.30 18.01 -7.04
C VAL A 42 23.30 18.64 -6.07
N VAL A 43 22.94 19.88 -6.36
CA VAL A 43 21.82 20.58 -5.72
C VAL A 43 20.87 21.14 -6.77
N VAL A 44 19.60 21.22 -6.41
CA VAL A 44 18.55 21.63 -7.34
C VAL A 44 17.90 22.92 -6.86
N LEU A 45 17.76 23.87 -7.79
CA LEU A 45 17.14 25.19 -7.57
C LEU A 45 16.01 25.44 -8.58
N ASN A 46 15.07 26.30 -8.21
CA ASN A 46 14.10 26.83 -9.15
C ASN A 46 14.80 27.72 -10.21
N PRO A 47 14.42 27.64 -11.51
CA PRO A 47 15.02 28.47 -12.56
C PRO A 47 14.94 29.98 -12.28
N ALA A 48 13.85 30.47 -11.70
CA ALA A 48 13.71 31.89 -11.35
C ALA A 48 14.69 32.32 -10.24
N THR A 49 15.04 31.40 -9.34
CA THR A 49 16.06 31.63 -8.30
C THR A 49 17.46 31.59 -8.90
N MET A 50 17.72 30.69 -9.85
CA MET A 50 18.98 30.67 -10.61
C MET A 50 19.19 31.97 -11.38
N GLU A 51 18.16 32.50 -12.04
CA GLU A 51 18.22 33.77 -12.76
C GLU A 51 18.54 34.94 -11.82
N LYS A 52 17.88 35.00 -10.65
CA LYS A 52 18.15 36.01 -9.61
C LYS A 52 19.59 35.94 -9.08
N LEU A 53 20.18 34.76 -9.04
CA LEU A 53 21.55 34.51 -8.59
C LEU A 53 22.59 34.52 -9.72
N GLN A 54 22.16 34.72 -10.97
CA GLN A 54 23.00 34.68 -12.17
C GLN A 54 23.76 33.36 -12.33
N LEU A 55 23.08 32.25 -12.02
CA LEU A 55 23.60 30.89 -12.14
C LEU A 55 23.06 30.22 -13.40
N PHE A 56 23.90 29.44 -14.08
CA PHE A 56 23.50 28.58 -15.20
C PHE A 56 23.49 27.10 -14.79
N ARG A 57 22.77 26.27 -15.56
CA ARG A 57 22.74 24.82 -15.34
C ARG A 57 24.16 24.25 -15.49
N GLY A 58 24.63 23.53 -14.47
CA GLY A 58 25.98 22.98 -14.43
C GLY A 58 27.02 23.88 -13.76
N ASP A 59 26.65 25.10 -13.35
CA ASP A 59 27.57 25.97 -12.61
C ASP A 59 27.94 25.35 -11.26
N THR A 60 29.17 25.64 -10.84
CA THR A 60 29.66 25.26 -9.51
C THR A 60 29.34 26.36 -8.50
N ILE A 61 28.73 25.98 -7.37
CA ILE A 61 28.32 26.90 -6.32
C ILE A 61 28.92 26.54 -4.98
N LEU A 62 29.27 27.56 -4.21
CA LEU A 62 29.72 27.46 -2.82
C LEU A 62 28.52 27.66 -1.89
N ILE A 63 28.21 26.65 -1.10
CA ILE A 63 27.12 26.66 -0.13
C ILE A 63 27.71 26.80 1.26
N LYS A 64 27.29 27.81 2.02
CA LYS A 64 27.69 28.00 3.43
C LYS A 64 26.57 27.59 4.37
N GLY A 65 26.91 26.70 5.30
CA GLY A 65 26.03 26.12 6.30
C GLY A 65 26.27 26.68 7.72
N LYS A 66 26.07 25.82 8.73
CA LYS A 66 26.26 26.16 10.14
C LYS A 66 27.67 25.82 10.60
N LYS A 67 28.05 26.21 11.83
CA LYS A 67 29.37 25.96 12.44
C LYS A 67 30.57 26.34 11.54
N ARG A 68 30.42 27.36 10.66
CA ARG A 68 31.43 27.78 9.65
C ARG A 68 31.85 26.65 8.69
N ARG A 69 30.95 25.71 8.42
CA ARG A 69 31.11 24.69 7.38
C ARG A 69 30.52 25.18 6.07
N ASP A 70 31.15 24.80 4.98
CA ASP A 70 30.77 25.13 3.63
C ASP A 70 31.21 24.00 2.70
N THR A 71 30.53 23.82 1.58
CA THR A 71 30.79 22.75 0.59
C THR A 71 30.55 23.29 -0.82
N ILE A 72 30.97 22.52 -1.81
CA ILE A 72 30.83 22.88 -3.23
C ILE A 72 29.99 21.84 -3.95
N CYS A 73 29.01 22.32 -4.72
CA CYS A 73 28.10 21.47 -5.47
C CYS A 73 27.86 22.04 -6.87
N ILE A 74 27.38 21.19 -7.77
CA ILE A 74 26.88 21.54 -9.09
C ILE A 74 25.39 21.88 -8.97
N VAL A 75 24.95 22.97 -9.61
CA VAL A 75 23.54 23.37 -9.61
C VAL A 75 22.79 22.89 -10.84
N LEU A 76 21.62 22.29 -10.62
CA LEU A 76 20.65 21.95 -11.66
C LEU A 76 19.34 22.72 -11.44
N ALA A 77 18.55 22.80 -12.51
CA ALA A 77 17.28 23.53 -12.55
C ALA A 77 16.10 22.54 -12.51
N ASP A 78 15.10 22.81 -11.67
CA ASP A 78 13.84 22.06 -11.60
C ASP A 78 12.65 22.98 -11.29
N ASP A 79 11.63 22.93 -12.14
CA ASP A 79 10.40 23.72 -12.02
C ASP A 79 9.55 23.29 -10.83
N ALA A 80 9.68 22.04 -10.37
CA ALA A 80 8.96 21.51 -9.22
C ALA A 80 9.53 22.00 -7.87
N CYS A 81 10.68 22.68 -7.86
CA CYS A 81 11.29 23.24 -6.67
C CYS A 81 10.71 24.62 -6.35
N ASP A 82 10.36 24.90 -5.09
CA ASP A 82 9.87 26.22 -4.69
C ASP A 82 10.99 27.27 -4.76
N GLU A 83 10.68 28.50 -5.22
CA GLU A 83 11.68 29.58 -5.35
C GLU A 83 12.58 29.82 -4.12
N PRO A 84 12.08 29.90 -2.86
CA PRO A 84 12.93 30.19 -1.71
C PRO A 84 13.71 28.97 -1.18
N LYS A 85 13.69 27.83 -1.89
CA LYS A 85 14.25 26.56 -1.41
C LYS A 85 15.43 26.09 -2.25
N ILE A 86 16.23 25.21 -1.64
CA ILE A 86 17.33 24.48 -2.27
C ILE A 86 17.23 23.01 -1.88
N ARG A 87 17.09 22.13 -2.88
CA ARG A 87 17.04 20.68 -2.65
C ARG A 87 18.45 20.11 -2.66
N MET A 88 18.80 19.33 -1.63
CA MET A 88 20.12 18.70 -1.51
C MET A 88 20.03 17.37 -0.75
N ASN A 89 20.90 16.42 -1.14
CA ASN A 89 20.99 15.11 -0.52
C ASN A 89 21.52 15.19 0.94
N LYS A 90 21.22 14.17 1.75
CA LYS A 90 21.65 13.99 3.15
C LYS A 90 23.15 14.16 3.35
N VAL A 91 23.98 13.67 2.42
CA VAL A 91 25.44 13.83 2.45
C VAL A 91 25.84 15.31 2.50
N ILE A 92 25.27 16.13 1.60
CA ILE A 92 25.50 17.58 1.53
C ILE A 92 25.01 18.26 2.82
N ARG A 93 23.83 17.87 3.33
CA ARG A 93 23.28 18.39 4.59
C ARG A 93 24.21 18.11 5.77
N SER A 94 24.78 16.90 5.84
CA SER A 94 25.70 16.48 6.90
C SER A 94 27.01 17.28 6.86
N ASN A 95 27.63 17.43 5.69
CA ASN A 95 28.86 18.23 5.51
C ASN A 95 28.66 19.69 5.95
N LEU A 96 27.49 20.26 5.64
CA LEU A 96 27.12 21.62 6.01
C LEU A 96 26.63 21.80 7.45
N ARG A 97 26.43 20.69 8.19
CA ARG A 97 25.82 20.65 9.53
C ARG A 97 24.46 21.35 9.56
N VAL A 98 23.67 21.15 8.51
CA VAL A 98 22.30 21.66 8.38
C VAL A 98 21.31 20.50 8.38
N ARG A 99 20.05 20.83 8.59
CA ARG A 99 18.90 19.92 8.54
C ARG A 99 17.82 20.52 7.65
N LEU A 100 16.81 19.75 7.27
CA LEU A 100 15.67 20.26 6.49
C LEU A 100 15.02 21.47 7.18
N GLY A 101 14.67 22.50 6.40
CA GLY A 101 14.13 23.77 6.88
C GLY A 101 15.16 24.78 7.41
N ASP A 102 16.44 24.42 7.54
CA ASP A 102 17.49 25.38 7.86
C ASP A 102 17.76 26.35 6.69
N VAL A 103 18.38 27.49 6.98
CA VAL A 103 18.74 28.48 5.95
C VAL A 103 20.23 28.39 5.65
N VAL A 104 20.57 28.21 4.39
CA VAL A 104 21.94 28.25 3.85
C VAL A 104 22.15 29.50 3.00
N SER A 105 23.41 29.89 2.78
CA SER A 105 23.75 30.94 1.82
C SER A 105 24.51 30.40 0.62
N VAL A 106 24.04 30.70 -0.57
CA VAL A 106 24.59 30.21 -1.85
C VAL A 106 25.38 31.31 -2.56
N HIS A 107 26.56 30.97 -3.05
CA HIS A 107 27.43 31.88 -3.78
C HIS A 107 27.97 31.21 -5.05
N GLN A 108 28.09 31.96 -6.15
CA GLN A 108 28.73 31.43 -7.35
C GLN A 108 30.24 31.22 -7.12
N CYS A 109 30.78 30.12 -7.62
CA CYS A 109 32.21 29.82 -7.57
C CYS A 109 32.76 29.79 -9.01
N GLN A 110 33.28 30.93 -9.49
CA GLN A 110 33.73 31.08 -10.88
C GLN A 110 35.16 30.55 -11.12
N ASP A 111 36.02 30.54 -10.08
CA ASP A 111 37.45 30.21 -10.20
C ASP A 111 37.80 28.81 -9.69
N ILE A 112 36.96 27.79 -9.96
CA ILE A 112 37.28 26.42 -9.57
C ILE A 112 38.31 25.81 -10.53
N LYS A 113 39.38 25.24 -9.95
CA LYS A 113 40.49 24.64 -10.69
C LYS A 113 40.34 23.12 -10.73
N TYR A 114 40.87 22.51 -11.79
CA TYR A 114 41.05 21.06 -11.85
C TYR A 114 42.06 20.61 -10.81
N GLY A 115 41.75 19.50 -10.14
CA GLY A 115 42.63 18.86 -9.18
C GLY A 115 43.85 18.25 -9.88
N LYS A 116 45.03 18.47 -9.34
CA LYS A 116 46.22 17.69 -9.68
C LYS A 116 46.28 16.41 -8.85
N ARG A 117 46.01 16.55 -7.55
CA ARG A 117 46.06 15.46 -6.57
C ARG A 117 44.94 15.57 -5.56
N VAL A 118 44.30 14.45 -5.23
CA VAL A 118 43.31 14.35 -4.16
C VAL A 118 43.62 13.14 -3.29
N HIS A 119 43.74 13.35 -1.97
CA HIS A 119 43.93 12.28 -1.00
C HIS A 119 42.61 11.97 -0.30
N ILE A 120 42.17 10.72 -0.42
CA ILE A 120 40.86 10.25 0.02
C ILE A 120 41.08 9.00 0.85
N LEU A 121 40.52 8.95 2.06
CA LEU A 121 40.61 7.77 2.91
C LEU A 121 39.21 7.27 3.30
N PRO A 122 39.01 5.94 3.38
CA PRO A 122 37.76 5.36 3.87
C PRO A 122 37.58 5.59 5.38
N VAL A 123 36.32 5.56 5.84
CA VAL A 123 35.99 5.54 7.27
C VAL A 123 36.03 4.10 7.79
N ASP A 124 36.65 3.88 8.94
CA ASP A 124 36.96 2.56 9.50
C ASP A 124 35.74 1.64 9.67
N ASP A 125 34.65 2.15 10.24
CA ASP A 125 33.41 1.40 10.48
C ASP A 125 32.74 0.90 9.17
N THR A 126 32.89 1.62 8.07
CA THR A 126 32.26 1.26 6.80
C THR A 126 32.96 0.15 6.02
N ILE A 127 34.25 -0.10 6.31
CA ILE A 127 35.07 -1.07 5.58
C ILE A 127 35.40 -2.35 6.37
N GLU A 128 34.86 -2.52 7.57
CA GLU A 128 35.09 -3.73 8.38
C GLU A 128 34.70 -5.00 7.61
N GLY A 129 35.64 -5.94 7.44
CA GLY A 129 35.43 -7.21 6.71
C GLY A 129 35.61 -7.13 5.19
N MET A 130 36.04 -5.98 4.64
CA MET A 130 36.39 -5.84 3.22
C MET A 130 37.91 -5.86 3.00
N THR A 131 38.35 -6.57 1.97
CA THR A 131 39.74 -6.56 1.47
C THR A 131 39.75 -6.30 -0.04
N GLY A 132 40.93 -5.97 -0.59
CA GLY A 132 41.10 -5.68 -2.02
C GLY A 132 41.25 -4.18 -2.35
N ASN A 133 41.27 -3.87 -3.65
CA ASN A 133 41.54 -2.51 -4.12
C ASN A 133 40.28 -1.62 -4.11
N LEU A 134 40.05 -0.93 -2.99
CA LEU A 134 38.93 0.00 -2.81
C LEU A 134 38.87 1.10 -3.89
N PHE A 135 40.02 1.46 -4.47
CA PHE A 135 40.09 2.47 -5.51
C PHE A 135 39.35 2.05 -6.79
N ASP A 136 39.69 0.87 -7.33
CA ASP A 136 39.07 0.37 -8.56
C ASP A 136 37.60 -0.01 -8.35
N ALA A 137 37.26 -0.49 -7.15
CA ALA A 137 35.91 -0.93 -6.82
C ALA A 137 34.92 0.23 -6.61
N TYR A 138 35.33 1.32 -5.94
CA TYR A 138 34.42 2.41 -5.54
C TYR A 138 34.79 3.76 -6.16
N LEU A 139 36.03 4.22 -5.97
CA LEU A 139 36.42 5.60 -6.31
C LEU A 139 36.46 5.82 -7.83
N LYS A 140 36.99 4.86 -8.59
CA LYS A 140 37.14 4.98 -10.04
C LYS A 140 35.78 5.10 -10.77
N PRO A 141 34.78 4.21 -10.57
CA PRO A 141 33.44 4.41 -11.14
C PRO A 141 32.78 5.72 -10.72
N TYR A 142 33.00 6.16 -9.48
CA TYR A 142 32.37 7.35 -8.93
C TYR A 142 32.84 8.67 -9.58
N PHE A 143 34.14 8.76 -9.92
CA PHE A 143 34.74 9.95 -10.54
C PHE A 143 34.81 9.87 -12.07
N LEU A 144 34.55 8.72 -12.68
CA LEU A 144 34.63 8.52 -14.13
C LEU A 144 33.64 9.46 -14.85
N GLU A 145 34.17 10.36 -15.69
CA GLU A 145 33.42 11.33 -16.53
C GLU A 145 32.42 12.25 -15.79
N ALA A 146 32.45 12.26 -14.46
CA ALA A 146 31.46 12.96 -13.65
C ALA A 146 31.84 14.41 -13.31
N TYR A 147 33.12 14.79 -13.46
CA TYR A 147 33.65 16.14 -13.13
C TYR A 147 33.18 16.67 -11.77
N ARG A 148 33.20 15.80 -10.75
CA ARG A 148 32.64 16.11 -9.43
C ARG A 148 33.51 17.12 -8.68
N PRO A 149 32.94 18.21 -8.14
CA PRO A 149 33.66 19.07 -7.22
C PRO A 149 33.83 18.36 -5.88
N VAL A 150 35.04 18.44 -5.32
CA VAL A 150 35.37 17.91 -3.99
C VAL A 150 36.00 19.01 -3.15
N ARG A 151 35.78 18.92 -1.84
CA ARG A 151 36.32 19.87 -0.86
C ARG A 151 37.05 19.13 0.25
N LYS A 152 38.17 19.69 0.68
CA LYS A 152 38.92 19.19 1.85
C LYS A 152 38.03 19.14 3.09
N GLY A 153 37.96 17.96 3.70
CA GLY A 153 37.22 17.67 4.92
C GLY A 153 35.79 17.18 4.72
N ASP A 154 35.28 17.14 3.48
CA ASP A 154 33.95 16.62 3.18
C ASP A 154 33.94 15.09 3.21
N LEU A 155 32.79 14.55 3.62
CA LEU A 155 32.45 13.14 3.56
C LEU A 155 31.53 12.90 2.36
N PHE A 156 31.71 11.78 1.67
CA PHE A 156 30.80 11.33 0.63
C PHE A 156 30.63 9.82 0.66
N LEU A 157 29.45 9.37 0.23
CA LEU A 157 29.02 7.98 0.29
C LEU A 157 29.06 7.36 -1.10
N ILE A 158 29.81 6.27 -1.29
CA ILE A 158 29.77 5.48 -2.53
C ILE A 158 29.08 4.17 -2.23
N ARG A 159 28.14 3.77 -3.09
CA ARG A 159 27.46 2.47 -3.02
C ARG A 159 27.98 1.55 -4.11
N GLY A 160 28.33 0.33 -3.74
CA GLY A 160 28.91 -0.67 -4.63
C GLY A 160 28.94 -2.05 -3.96
N GLY A 161 28.80 -3.12 -4.74
CA GLY A 161 28.92 -4.49 -4.22
C GLY A 161 28.02 -4.84 -3.03
N MET A 162 26.76 -4.40 -3.03
CA MET A 162 25.79 -4.62 -1.93
C MET A 162 26.10 -3.88 -0.62
N ARG A 163 27.08 -2.97 -0.61
CA ARG A 163 27.50 -2.20 0.58
C ARG A 163 27.67 -0.72 0.25
N SER A 164 27.59 0.11 1.28
CA SER A 164 27.85 1.55 1.19
C SER A 164 29.10 1.88 1.99
N VAL A 165 30.08 2.52 1.34
CA VAL A 165 31.36 2.89 1.93
C VAL A 165 31.48 4.40 1.94
N GLU A 166 31.93 4.94 3.08
CA GLU A 166 32.15 6.37 3.22
C GLU A 166 33.62 6.73 3.06
N PHE A 167 33.83 7.84 2.37
CA PHE A 167 35.15 8.36 2.10
C PHE A 167 35.24 9.80 2.57
N LYS A 168 36.39 10.15 3.16
CA LYS A 168 36.72 11.49 3.60
C LYS A 168 37.82 12.07 2.72
N VAL A 169 37.61 13.28 2.22
CA VAL A 169 38.65 14.03 1.52
C VAL A 169 39.62 14.60 2.56
N ILE A 170 40.84 14.07 2.62
CA ILE A 170 41.86 14.51 3.58
C ILE A 170 42.57 15.75 3.05
N GLU A 171 42.94 15.73 1.77
CA GLU A 171 43.73 16.78 1.15
C GLU A 171 43.40 16.93 -0.34
N THR A 172 43.51 18.15 -0.85
CA THR A 172 43.32 18.49 -2.26
C THR A 172 44.47 19.40 -2.71
N ASP A 173 44.95 19.23 -3.94
CA ASP A 173 45.82 20.17 -4.66
C ASP A 173 45.11 20.57 -5.96
N PRO A 174 44.63 21.82 -6.11
CA PRO A 174 44.81 22.99 -5.23
C PRO A 174 44.10 22.89 -3.86
N PRO A 175 44.55 23.69 -2.87
CA PRO A 175 44.02 23.62 -1.50
C PRO A 175 42.55 24.07 -1.43
N GLU A 176 41.86 23.57 -0.40
CA GLU A 176 40.44 23.79 -0.07
C GLU A 176 39.44 23.03 -0.94
N TYR A 177 39.48 23.17 -2.26
CA TYR A 177 38.55 22.51 -3.18
C TYR A 177 39.06 22.46 -4.62
N CYS A 178 38.63 21.45 -5.36
CA CYS A 178 38.96 21.27 -6.77
C CYS A 178 37.91 20.42 -7.51
N VAL A 179 37.92 20.44 -8.84
CA VAL A 179 37.14 19.50 -9.67
C VAL A 179 38.01 18.29 -9.99
N VAL A 180 37.50 17.09 -9.72
CA VAL A 180 38.18 15.85 -10.11
C VAL A 180 37.96 15.61 -11.60
N ALA A 181 39.02 15.67 -12.39
CA ALA A 181 39.04 15.41 -13.81
C ALA A 181 39.78 14.10 -14.12
N PRO A 182 39.68 13.55 -15.35
CA PRO A 182 40.34 12.28 -15.69
C PRO A 182 41.87 12.28 -15.53
N ASP A 183 42.50 13.45 -15.49
CA ASP A 183 43.94 13.66 -15.27
C ASP A 183 44.32 13.88 -13.79
N THR A 184 43.35 13.94 -12.87
CA THR A 184 43.60 14.09 -11.42
C THR A 184 44.11 12.78 -10.81
N GLU A 185 45.25 12.83 -10.12
CA GLU A 185 45.78 11.69 -9.37
C GLU A 185 45.03 11.52 -8.04
N ILE A 186 44.39 10.37 -7.83
CA ILE A 186 43.64 10.05 -6.60
C ILE A 186 44.46 9.07 -5.76
N PHE A 187 44.82 9.49 -4.55
CA PHE A 187 45.54 8.67 -3.57
C PHE A 187 44.57 8.09 -2.55
N CYS A 188 44.60 6.78 -2.35
CA CYS A 188 43.76 6.06 -1.39
C CYS A 188 44.57 5.24 -0.35
N GLU A 189 45.88 5.48 -0.27
CA GLU A 189 46.77 4.77 0.66
C GLU A 189 46.80 5.47 2.03
N GLY A 190 46.65 4.70 3.11
CA GLY A 190 46.72 5.18 4.49
C GLY A 190 45.87 4.35 5.46
N GLU A 191 45.99 4.64 6.76
CA GLU A 191 45.09 4.07 7.77
C GLU A 191 43.68 4.67 7.64
N PRO A 192 42.62 3.86 7.77
CA PRO A 192 41.24 4.34 7.75
C PRO A 192 40.98 5.40 8.81
N VAL A 193 40.10 6.35 8.49
CA VAL A 193 39.75 7.45 9.40
C VAL A 193 38.76 6.96 10.43
N LYS A 194 39.09 7.14 11.72
CA LYS A 194 38.13 6.92 12.81
C LYS A 194 37.09 8.03 12.86
N ARG A 195 35.82 7.66 12.99
CA ARG A 195 34.70 8.61 13.12
C ARG A 195 34.69 9.28 14.50
N GLU A 196 34.25 10.54 14.54
CA GLU A 196 33.81 11.20 15.77
C GLU A 196 32.31 10.90 15.96
N ASP A 197 31.84 10.63 17.18
CA ASP A 197 30.47 10.14 17.47
C ASP A 197 29.33 11.04 16.91
N GLU A 198 29.59 12.34 16.63
CA GLU A 198 28.60 13.28 16.07
C GLU A 198 28.30 13.09 14.56
N ASP A 199 29.02 12.19 13.85
CA ASP A 199 29.09 12.15 12.38
C ASP A 199 28.53 10.89 11.69
N ARG A 200 27.77 10.04 12.39
CA ARG A 200 27.18 8.84 11.79
C ARG A 200 26.06 9.18 10.80
N LEU A 201 26.35 9.02 9.51
CA LEU A 201 25.39 9.16 8.39
C LEU A 201 24.42 7.96 8.30
N ASP A 202 24.67 6.87 9.03
CA ASP A 202 23.84 5.65 9.08
C ASP A 202 22.53 5.82 9.87
N GLU A 203 22.32 7.00 10.47
CA GLU A 203 21.08 7.30 11.18
C GLU A 203 19.90 7.41 10.20
N VAL A 204 18.83 6.65 10.42
CA VAL A 204 17.61 6.67 9.58
C VAL A 204 17.08 8.09 9.40
N GLY A 205 16.85 8.51 8.15
CA GLY A 205 16.27 9.80 7.77
C GLY A 205 14.93 9.67 7.03
N TYR A 206 14.40 10.78 6.52
CA TYR A 206 13.18 10.74 5.68
C TYR A 206 13.41 10.03 4.35
N ASP A 207 14.63 10.12 3.81
CA ASP A 207 15.05 9.46 2.57
C ASP A 207 15.01 7.91 2.66
N ASP A 208 14.90 7.38 3.89
CA ASP A 208 14.83 5.95 4.22
C ASP A 208 13.40 5.48 4.53
N VAL A 209 12.40 6.38 4.46
CA VAL A 209 10.98 6.07 4.68
C VAL A 209 10.21 6.16 3.36
N GLY A 210 9.72 5.03 2.84
CA GLY A 210 8.93 4.97 1.60
C GLY A 210 7.43 4.78 1.83
N GLY A 211 6.60 5.26 0.90
CA GLY A 211 5.18 4.88 0.78
C GLY A 211 4.20 5.49 1.77
N VAL A 212 4.64 6.42 2.62
CA VAL A 212 3.80 7.09 3.63
C VAL A 212 3.90 8.62 3.57
N ARG A 213 4.03 9.19 2.36
CA ARG A 213 4.29 10.64 2.17
C ARG A 213 3.24 11.55 2.84
N LYS A 214 1.95 11.23 2.72
CA LYS A 214 0.87 12.04 3.29
C LYS A 214 0.94 12.05 4.81
N GLN A 215 1.15 10.88 5.41
CA GLN A 215 1.29 10.69 6.84
C GLN A 215 2.56 11.39 7.35
N MET A 216 3.66 11.27 6.61
CA MET A 216 4.92 11.94 6.95
C MET A 216 4.77 13.47 6.96
N ALA A 217 4.07 14.05 5.98
CA ALA A 217 3.79 15.48 5.95
C ALA A 217 3.00 15.94 7.19
N GLN A 218 2.00 15.17 7.63
CA GLN A 218 1.26 15.47 8.86
C GLN A 218 2.15 15.37 10.11
N ILE A 219 3.01 14.37 10.20
CA ILE A 219 3.93 14.21 11.33
C ILE A 219 4.93 15.36 11.36
N ARG A 220 5.47 15.78 10.20
CA ARG A 220 6.35 16.94 10.09
C ARG A 220 5.66 18.20 10.60
N GLU A 221 4.42 18.46 10.20
CA GLU A 221 3.67 19.62 10.72
C GLU A 221 3.51 19.57 12.25
N LEU A 222 3.13 18.40 12.79
CA LEU A 222 2.84 18.24 14.21
C LEU A 222 4.08 18.22 15.10
N VAL A 223 5.23 17.79 14.58
CA VAL A 223 6.48 17.59 15.36
C VAL A 223 7.53 18.65 15.05
N GLU A 224 7.75 18.98 13.77
CA GLU A 224 8.79 19.91 13.35
C GLU A 224 8.48 21.35 13.78
N LEU A 225 7.23 21.80 13.62
CA LEU A 225 6.83 23.17 13.96
C LEU A 225 7.01 23.48 15.46
N PRO A 226 6.54 22.64 16.42
CA PRO A 226 6.72 22.93 17.83
C PRO A 226 8.18 22.88 18.30
N LEU A 227 9.00 21.99 17.72
CA LEU A 227 10.40 21.80 18.12
C LEU A 227 11.31 22.88 17.51
N ARG A 228 11.12 23.24 16.23
CA ARG A 228 11.95 24.23 15.54
C ARG A 228 11.52 25.67 15.80
N HIS A 229 10.23 25.93 15.94
CA HIS A 229 9.69 27.27 16.11
C HIS A 229 8.75 27.42 17.32
N PRO A 230 9.23 27.18 18.56
CA PRO A 230 8.35 27.26 19.74
C PRO A 230 7.73 28.65 19.98
N GLN A 231 8.37 29.71 19.48
CA GLN A 231 7.89 31.09 19.62
C GLN A 231 6.56 31.32 18.87
N LEU A 232 6.32 30.62 17.75
CA LEU A 232 5.08 30.74 16.98
C LEU A 232 3.89 30.34 17.84
N PHE A 233 3.95 29.18 18.49
CA PHE A 233 2.90 28.68 19.38
C PHE A 233 2.68 29.60 20.59
N LYS A 234 3.76 30.15 21.15
CA LYS A 234 3.67 31.12 22.25
C LYS A 234 2.97 32.42 21.83
N SER A 235 3.22 32.90 20.60
CA SER A 235 2.63 34.14 20.08
C SER A 235 1.16 33.98 19.68
N ILE A 236 0.79 32.83 19.10
CA ILE A 236 -0.57 32.52 18.66
C ILE A 236 -1.45 32.12 19.86
N GLY A 237 -0.86 31.70 20.98
CA GLY A 237 -1.59 31.29 22.19
C GLY A 237 -2.20 29.89 22.09
N VAL A 238 -1.79 29.10 21.09
CA VAL A 238 -2.24 27.72 20.88
C VAL A 238 -1.22 26.77 21.51
N LYS A 239 -1.71 25.75 22.22
CA LYS A 239 -0.87 24.70 22.78
C LYS A 239 -0.49 23.71 21.67
N PRO A 240 0.79 23.34 21.54
CA PRO A 240 1.18 22.29 20.60
C PRO A 240 0.59 20.94 21.04
N PRO A 241 0.41 19.99 20.10
CA PRO A 241 0.01 18.63 20.43
C PRO A 241 1.06 17.99 21.34
N LYS A 242 0.60 17.20 22.31
CA LYS A 242 1.50 16.53 23.27
C LYS A 242 1.76 15.08 22.91
N GLY A 243 0.77 14.42 22.30
CA GLY A 243 0.82 13.01 22.00
C GLY A 243 0.31 12.69 20.60
N ILE A 244 1.10 11.94 19.85
CA ILE A 244 0.74 11.42 18.53
C ILE A 244 0.64 9.89 18.64
N LEU A 245 -0.48 9.31 18.24
CA LEU A 245 -0.67 7.86 18.16
C LEU A 245 -0.54 7.41 16.71
N LEU A 246 0.51 6.66 16.42
CA LEU A 246 0.69 5.94 15.16
C LEU A 246 0.03 4.57 15.28
N TYR A 247 -0.89 4.25 14.38
CA TYR A 247 -1.50 2.93 14.33
C TYR A 247 -1.49 2.36 12.92
N GLY A 248 -1.57 1.03 12.80
CA GLY A 248 -1.55 0.33 11.52
C GLY A 248 -0.97 -1.08 11.66
N PRO A 249 -0.94 -1.89 10.59
CA PRO A 249 -0.46 -3.26 10.66
C PRO A 249 1.01 -3.35 11.11
N PRO A 250 1.44 -4.49 11.70
CA PRO A 250 2.85 -4.70 12.02
C PRO A 250 3.70 -4.63 10.75
N GLY A 251 4.90 -4.07 10.85
CA GLY A 251 5.81 -3.95 9.70
C GLY A 251 5.52 -2.78 8.74
N SER A 252 4.55 -1.90 9.03
CA SER A 252 4.29 -0.70 8.24
C SER A 252 5.28 0.46 8.44
N GLY A 253 6.27 0.30 9.32
CA GLY A 253 7.34 1.29 9.52
C GLY A 253 7.09 2.33 10.63
N LYS A 254 6.14 2.10 11.55
CA LYS A 254 5.84 3.03 12.68
C LYS A 254 7.08 3.45 13.49
N THR A 255 7.90 2.47 13.87
CA THR A 255 9.16 2.69 14.61
C THR A 255 10.20 3.43 13.76
N LEU A 256 10.25 3.13 12.46
CA LEU A 256 11.18 3.73 11.50
C LEU A 256 10.86 5.22 11.30
N ILE A 257 9.57 5.56 11.15
CA ILE A 257 9.08 6.94 11.05
C ILE A 257 9.47 7.77 12.29
N ALA A 258 9.25 7.24 13.50
CA ALA A 258 9.55 7.97 14.72
C ALA A 258 11.06 8.27 14.87
N ARG A 259 11.91 7.30 14.51
CA ARG A 259 13.37 7.48 14.49
C ARG A 259 13.79 8.52 13.43
N ALA A 260 13.27 8.42 12.21
CA ALA A 260 13.54 9.36 11.13
C ALA A 260 13.22 10.80 11.52
N VAL A 261 12.06 11.03 12.15
CA VAL A 261 11.63 12.36 12.60
C VAL A 261 12.55 12.92 13.69
N ALA A 262 13.00 12.09 14.63
CA ALA A 262 13.89 12.54 15.70
C ALA A 262 15.28 12.94 15.16
N ASN A 263 15.85 12.12 14.28
CA ASN A 263 17.17 12.37 13.70
C ASN A 263 17.16 13.63 12.82
N GLU A 264 16.10 13.82 12.02
CA GLU A 264 16.00 14.98 11.12
C GLU A 264 15.70 16.28 11.89
N THR A 265 14.90 16.22 12.96
CA THR A 265 14.66 17.39 13.83
C THR A 265 15.84 17.69 14.75
N GLY A 266 16.72 16.72 14.99
CA GLY A 266 17.83 16.81 15.94
C GLY A 266 17.37 16.79 17.40
N ALA A 267 16.19 16.23 17.67
CA ALA A 267 15.65 16.08 19.02
C ALA A 267 16.20 14.81 19.67
N PHE A 268 16.39 14.85 20.98
CA PHE A 268 16.82 13.66 21.73
C PHE A 268 15.73 12.57 21.65
N PHE A 269 16.08 11.37 21.15
CA PHE A 269 15.15 10.26 20.96
C PHE A 269 15.24 9.27 22.11
N PHE A 270 14.13 9.08 22.85
CA PHE A 270 14.03 8.09 23.92
C PHE A 270 13.01 7.01 23.55
N CYS A 271 13.47 5.77 23.36
CA CYS A 271 12.61 4.64 22.98
C CYS A 271 12.21 3.84 24.21
N ILE A 272 10.91 3.60 24.38
CA ILE A 272 10.32 2.75 25.40
C ILE A 272 9.67 1.58 24.67
N ASN A 273 10.20 0.37 24.87
CA ASN A 273 9.59 -0.83 24.31
C ASN A 273 8.56 -1.40 25.30
N GLY A 274 7.32 -1.61 24.83
CA GLY A 274 6.20 -2.01 25.66
C GLY A 274 6.46 -3.25 26.53
N PRO A 275 6.87 -4.38 25.94
CA PRO A 275 7.23 -5.60 26.67
C PRO A 275 8.42 -5.43 27.63
N GLU A 276 9.37 -4.54 27.34
CA GLU A 276 10.56 -4.32 28.18
C GLU A 276 10.21 -3.64 29.52
N ILE A 277 9.19 -2.78 29.52
CA ILE A 277 8.69 -2.14 30.74
C ILE A 277 7.91 -3.14 31.62
N MET A 278 7.37 -4.21 31.05
CA MET A 278 6.57 -5.21 31.76
C MET A 278 7.46 -6.20 32.52
N SER A 279 8.10 -5.75 33.61
CA SER A 279 8.88 -6.59 34.50
C SER A 279 8.00 -7.33 35.51
N LYS A 280 8.48 -8.46 36.05
CA LYS A 280 7.77 -9.25 37.08
C LYS A 280 7.74 -8.57 38.45
N LEU A 281 8.55 -7.54 38.67
CA LEU A 281 8.72 -6.88 39.97
C LEU A 281 7.80 -5.67 40.07
N ALA A 282 6.84 -5.72 41.01
CA ALA A 282 5.88 -4.65 41.22
C ALA A 282 6.58 -3.32 41.59
N GLY A 283 6.27 -2.26 40.83
CA GLY A 283 6.79 -0.90 41.06
C GLY A 283 8.05 -0.54 40.27
N GLU A 284 8.80 -1.52 39.74
CA GLU A 284 9.96 -1.26 38.89
C GLU A 284 9.54 -0.67 37.54
N SER A 285 8.49 -1.23 36.92
CA SER A 285 7.88 -0.72 35.69
C SER A 285 7.46 0.74 35.80
N GLU A 286 6.83 1.13 36.91
CA GLU A 286 6.38 2.52 37.16
C GLU A 286 7.57 3.47 37.34
N SER A 287 8.61 3.02 38.04
CA SER A 287 9.83 3.78 38.27
C SER A 287 10.59 4.02 36.96
N ASN A 288 10.69 2.98 36.11
CA ASN A 288 11.34 3.08 34.80
C ASN A 288 10.59 4.04 33.88
N LEU A 289 9.25 3.98 33.85
CA LEU A 289 8.43 4.91 33.07
C LEU A 289 8.60 6.36 33.56
N ARG A 290 8.68 6.58 34.87
CA ARG A 290 8.93 7.92 35.44
C ARG A 290 10.32 8.44 35.07
N LYS A 291 11.36 7.63 35.22
CA LYS A 291 12.74 7.99 34.86
C LYS A 291 12.86 8.36 33.38
N ALA A 292 12.22 7.61 32.50
CA ALA A 292 12.21 7.88 31.07
C ALA A 292 11.66 9.29 30.74
N PHE A 293 10.54 9.66 31.35
CA PHE A 293 9.95 11.00 31.16
C PHE A 293 10.82 12.11 31.77
N GLU A 294 11.43 11.89 32.93
CA GLU A 294 12.33 12.86 33.56
C GLU A 294 13.62 13.07 32.76
N GLU A 295 14.18 12.01 32.17
CA GLU A 295 15.37 12.08 31.32
C GLU A 295 15.08 12.80 30.01
N ALA A 296 13.95 12.51 29.38
CA ALA A 296 13.49 13.23 28.20
C ALA A 296 13.27 14.73 28.49
N GLU A 297 12.72 15.11 29.64
CA GLU A 297 12.54 16.51 30.03
C GLU A 297 13.88 17.23 30.25
N LYS A 298 14.91 16.54 30.77
CA LYS A 298 16.26 17.12 30.93
C LYS A 298 16.97 17.36 29.60
N ASN A 299 16.73 16.51 28.61
CA ASN A 299 17.36 16.57 27.28
C ASN A 299 16.50 17.29 26.23
N ALA A 300 15.57 18.16 26.64
CA ALA A 300 14.70 18.89 25.74
C ALA A 300 15.49 19.80 24.75
N PRO A 301 15.11 19.88 23.46
CA PRO A 301 13.95 19.25 22.81
C PRO A 301 14.08 17.73 22.63
N SER A 302 13.03 16.97 22.95
CA SER A 302 13.07 15.50 22.93
C SER A 302 11.76 14.86 22.46
N ILE A 303 11.88 13.62 21.97
CA ILE A 303 10.79 12.76 21.53
C ILE A 303 10.83 11.47 22.34
N ILE A 304 9.75 11.18 23.07
CA ILE A 304 9.53 9.89 23.74
C ILE A 304 8.73 9.01 22.78
N PHE A 305 9.32 7.93 22.31
CA PHE A 305 8.64 6.94 21.48
C PHE A 305 8.26 5.72 22.31
N ILE A 306 6.97 5.38 22.38
CA ILE A 306 6.45 4.20 23.08
C ILE A 306 5.99 3.21 22.03
N ASP A 307 6.76 2.15 21.82
CA ASP A 307 6.39 1.06 20.91
C ASP A 307 5.48 0.04 21.61
N GLU A 308 4.63 -0.62 20.83
CA GLU A 308 3.65 -1.59 21.32
C GLU A 308 2.84 -1.08 22.52
N LEU A 309 2.28 0.13 22.39
CA LEU A 309 1.54 0.82 23.47
C LEU A 309 0.40 -0.04 24.06
N ASP A 310 -0.18 -0.94 23.26
CA ASP A 310 -1.21 -1.88 23.69
C ASP A 310 -0.75 -2.93 24.70
N SER A 311 0.55 -3.17 24.82
CA SER A 311 1.12 -4.01 25.89
C SER A 311 1.19 -3.29 27.24
N ILE A 312 1.48 -1.98 27.24
CA ILE A 312 1.56 -1.15 28.44
C ILE A 312 0.17 -0.71 28.90
N ALA A 313 -0.71 -0.36 27.97
CA ALA A 313 -1.98 0.27 28.27
C ALA A 313 -3.20 -0.38 27.59
N PRO A 314 -3.47 -1.67 27.85
CA PRO A 314 -4.66 -2.33 27.36
C PRO A 314 -5.93 -1.78 28.03
N LYS A 315 -7.10 -2.04 27.42
CA LYS A 315 -8.42 -1.76 28.00
C LYS A 315 -8.57 -2.43 29.37
N ARG A 316 -8.91 -1.62 30.40
CA ARG A 316 -9.10 -2.04 31.81
C ARG A 316 -10.03 -3.25 32.00
N GLU A 317 -11.03 -3.40 31.14
CA GLU A 317 -12.00 -4.51 31.18
C GLU A 317 -11.36 -5.84 30.77
N LYS A 318 -10.36 -5.82 29.88
CA LYS A 318 -9.61 -7.02 29.45
C LYS A 318 -8.42 -7.33 30.38
N THR A 319 -8.06 -6.40 31.25
CA THR A 319 -6.90 -6.48 32.14
C THR A 319 -7.24 -7.21 33.45
N ASN A 320 -6.67 -8.40 33.64
CA ASN A 320 -6.86 -9.21 34.85
C ASN A 320 -5.86 -8.86 35.98
N GLY A 321 -4.75 -8.17 35.66
CA GLY A 321 -3.70 -7.81 36.63
C GLY A 321 -3.88 -6.42 37.26
N GLU A 322 -3.69 -6.31 38.58
CA GLU A 322 -3.66 -5.02 39.28
C GLU A 322 -2.44 -4.17 38.88
N VAL A 323 -1.29 -4.81 38.66
CA VAL A 323 -0.04 -4.15 38.26
C VAL A 323 -0.20 -3.41 36.93
N GLU A 324 -0.81 -4.05 35.93
CA GLU A 324 -1.09 -3.46 34.62
C GLU A 324 -1.96 -2.19 34.75
N ARG A 325 -3.02 -2.25 35.57
CA ARG A 325 -3.90 -1.07 35.81
C ARG A 325 -3.16 0.10 36.45
N ARG A 326 -2.17 -0.17 37.30
CA ARG A 326 -1.32 0.86 37.92
C ARG A 326 -0.37 1.48 36.89
N ILE A 327 0.24 0.66 36.03
CA ILE A 327 1.09 1.15 34.93
C ILE A 327 0.30 2.07 33.99
N VAL A 328 -0.91 1.67 33.58
CA VAL A 328 -1.81 2.52 32.78
C VAL A 328 -2.06 3.85 33.50
N SER A 329 -2.42 3.80 34.78
CA SER A 329 -2.69 5.01 35.58
C SER A 329 -1.48 5.92 35.72
N GLN A 330 -0.29 5.34 35.85
CA GLN A 330 0.98 6.06 35.92
C GLN A 330 1.31 6.74 34.59
N LEU A 331 1.14 6.06 33.46
CA LEU A 331 1.31 6.64 32.13
C LEU A 331 0.34 7.80 31.89
N LEU A 332 -0.93 7.65 32.26
CA LEU A 332 -1.93 8.73 32.18
C LEU A 332 -1.47 9.97 32.98
N THR A 333 -0.95 9.74 34.19
CA THR A 333 -0.48 10.81 35.08
C THR A 333 0.74 11.53 34.49
N LEU A 334 1.67 10.79 33.87
CA LEU A 334 2.85 11.36 33.22
C LEU A 334 2.47 12.19 31.99
N MET A 335 1.55 11.70 31.15
CA MET A 335 1.03 12.45 29.99
C MET A 335 0.33 13.75 30.39
N ASP A 336 -0.49 13.71 31.45
CA ASP A 336 -1.16 14.90 31.98
C ASP A 336 -0.17 15.88 32.61
N GLY A 337 0.89 15.35 33.24
CA GLY A 337 1.96 16.08 33.91
C GLY A 337 2.94 16.80 32.98
N LEU A 338 2.94 16.49 31.67
CA LEU A 338 3.81 17.15 30.69
C LEU A 338 3.50 18.65 30.62
N LYS A 339 4.46 19.46 31.08
CA LYS A 339 4.36 20.92 31.00
C LYS A 339 4.61 21.35 29.56
N SER A 340 3.76 22.24 29.02
CA SER A 340 3.90 22.78 27.65
C SER A 340 5.21 23.52 27.37
N ARG A 341 6.03 23.79 28.41
CA ARG A 341 7.33 24.46 28.30
C ARG A 341 8.51 23.50 28.12
N ALA A 342 8.31 22.20 28.32
CA ALA A 342 9.39 21.22 28.30
C ALA A 342 9.81 20.79 26.88
N HIS A 343 9.12 21.22 25.81
CA HIS A 343 9.42 20.83 24.42
C HIS A 343 9.60 19.30 24.24
N VAL A 344 8.77 18.52 24.94
CA VAL A 344 8.72 17.06 24.86
C VAL A 344 7.46 16.65 24.11
N ILE A 345 7.61 15.79 23.10
CA ILE A 345 6.50 15.19 22.35
C ILE A 345 6.52 13.68 22.59
N VAL A 346 5.36 13.09 22.83
CA VAL A 346 5.21 11.63 23.00
C VAL A 346 4.60 11.03 21.74
N ILE A 347 5.24 10.04 21.16
CA ILE A 347 4.73 9.28 20.01
C ILE A 347 4.47 7.86 20.49
N GLY A 348 3.22 7.39 20.43
CA GLY A 348 2.86 6.01 20.74
C GLY A 348 2.63 5.23 19.45
N ALA A 349 3.11 3.99 19.36
CA ALA A 349 2.81 3.08 18.26
C ALA A 349 1.97 1.91 18.74
N THR A 350 0.94 1.52 17.98
CA THR A 350 0.16 0.31 18.26
C THR A 350 -0.30 -0.36 16.97
N ASN A 351 -0.48 -1.68 17.00
CA ASN A 351 -1.08 -2.41 15.89
C ASN A 351 -2.61 -2.39 15.95
N ARG A 352 -3.19 -2.18 17.14
CA ARG A 352 -4.62 -2.31 17.41
C ARG A 352 -5.13 -1.09 18.18
N PRO A 353 -5.63 -0.03 17.51
CA PRO A 353 -6.11 1.18 18.18
C PRO A 353 -7.35 0.95 19.08
N ASN A 354 -8.00 -0.21 18.92
CA ASN A 354 -9.15 -0.62 19.72
C ASN A 354 -8.76 -1.40 20.99
N SER A 355 -7.51 -1.85 21.14
CA SER A 355 -7.05 -2.56 22.36
C SER A 355 -6.56 -1.61 23.45
N ILE A 356 -6.15 -0.38 23.09
CA ILE A 356 -5.65 0.63 24.03
C ILE A 356 -6.76 1.22 24.93
N ASP A 357 -6.38 1.66 26.13
CA ASP A 357 -7.30 2.34 27.06
C ASP A 357 -7.86 3.64 26.41
N PRO A 358 -9.20 3.78 26.27
CA PRO A 358 -9.82 4.97 25.67
C PRO A 358 -9.46 6.30 26.36
N ALA A 359 -9.02 6.26 27.62
CA ALA A 359 -8.56 7.43 28.34
C ALA A 359 -7.26 8.01 27.73
N LEU A 360 -6.41 7.20 27.10
CA LEU A 360 -5.20 7.67 26.44
C LEU A 360 -5.47 8.50 25.18
N ARG A 361 -6.59 8.23 24.49
CA ARG A 361 -7.03 8.90 23.26
C ARG A 361 -7.76 10.24 23.51
N ARG A 362 -7.80 10.70 24.75
CA ARG A 362 -8.49 11.96 25.11
C ARG A 362 -7.59 13.17 24.86
N PHE A 363 -8.23 14.30 24.59
CA PHE A 363 -7.55 15.58 24.38
C PHE A 363 -6.55 15.90 25.52
N GLY A 364 -5.34 16.29 25.14
CA GLY A 364 -4.23 16.56 26.08
C GLY A 364 -3.30 15.39 26.34
N ARG A 365 -3.59 14.19 25.79
CA ARG A 365 -2.75 12.99 25.82
C ARG A 365 -2.37 12.63 24.38
N PHE A 366 -2.82 11.48 23.85
CA PHE A 366 -2.77 11.19 22.41
C PHE A 366 -3.96 11.85 21.72
N ASP A 367 -3.82 13.13 21.43
CA ASP A 367 -4.84 13.97 20.80
C ASP A 367 -4.81 13.92 19.27
N ARG A 368 -3.73 13.38 18.69
CA ARG A 368 -3.59 13.14 17.26
C ARG A 368 -3.40 11.66 16.99
N GLU A 369 -4.14 11.15 16.02
CA GLU A 369 -4.04 9.76 15.58
C GLU A 369 -3.73 9.75 14.09
N ILE A 370 -2.73 8.95 13.69
CA ILE A 370 -2.25 8.87 12.31
C ILE A 370 -2.22 7.40 11.91
N ASP A 371 -2.91 7.09 10.82
CA ASP A 371 -3.00 5.76 10.24
C ASP A 371 -1.82 5.50 9.29
N ILE A 372 -0.91 4.63 9.72
CA ILE A 372 0.21 4.09 8.94
C ILE A 372 -0.22 2.75 8.35
N GLY A 373 -1.11 2.84 7.36
CA GLY A 373 -1.68 1.72 6.63
C GLY A 373 -0.70 1.01 5.69
N VAL A 374 -1.22 0.05 4.93
CA VAL A 374 -0.46 -0.66 3.88
C VAL A 374 -0.16 0.32 2.73
N PRO A 375 1.07 0.35 2.20
CA PRO A 375 1.43 1.23 1.09
C PRO A 375 0.67 0.87 -0.21
N ASP A 376 0.35 1.90 -1.00
CA ASP A 376 -0.18 1.75 -2.35
C ASP A 376 0.91 1.32 -3.35
N GLU A 377 0.56 1.08 -4.61
CA GLU A 377 1.53 0.64 -5.63
C GLU A 377 2.74 1.57 -5.74
N VAL A 378 2.49 2.89 -5.78
CA VAL A 378 3.54 3.91 -5.82
C VAL A 378 4.39 3.87 -4.56
N GLY A 379 3.77 3.70 -3.39
CA GLY A 379 4.47 3.59 -2.13
C GLY A 379 5.30 2.31 -1.99
N ARG A 380 4.82 1.19 -2.54
CA ARG A 380 5.60 -0.06 -2.60
C ARG A 380 6.81 0.09 -3.49
N LEU A 381 6.66 0.76 -4.64
CA LEU A 381 7.79 1.10 -5.52
C LEU A 381 8.84 1.95 -4.77
N GLU A 382 8.41 2.93 -3.99
CA GLU A 382 9.33 3.74 -3.17
C GLU A 382 10.10 2.89 -2.14
N VAL A 383 9.40 2.01 -1.44
CA VAL A 383 10.02 1.10 -0.47
C VAL A 383 11.00 0.13 -1.15
N LEU A 384 10.62 -0.46 -2.28
CA LEU A 384 11.48 -1.31 -3.09
C LEU A 384 12.73 -0.55 -3.55
N ARG A 385 12.58 0.69 -4.02
CA ARG A 385 13.71 1.55 -4.38
C ARG A 385 14.65 1.74 -3.19
N ILE A 386 14.13 2.06 -2.00
CA ILE A 386 14.94 2.25 -0.79
C ILE A 386 15.72 0.98 -0.44
N HIS A 387 15.09 -0.19 -0.41
CA HIS A 387 15.78 -1.44 -0.04
C HIS A 387 16.72 -1.96 -1.13
N THR A 388 16.51 -1.57 -2.40
CA THR A 388 17.42 -1.89 -3.51
C THR A 388 18.50 -0.83 -3.74
N LYS A 389 18.49 0.32 -3.04
CA LYS A 389 19.50 1.40 -3.18
C LYS A 389 20.94 0.92 -3.03
N ASN A 390 21.19 -0.06 -2.16
CA ASN A 390 22.51 -0.62 -1.94
C ASN A 390 22.80 -1.84 -2.81
N MET A 391 21.77 -2.44 -3.44
CA MET A 391 21.90 -3.65 -4.25
C MET A 391 22.29 -3.28 -5.68
N LYS A 392 23.23 -4.03 -6.26
CA LYS A 392 23.51 -3.94 -7.69
C LYS A 392 22.43 -4.73 -8.44
N LEU A 393 21.57 -4.04 -9.17
CA LEU A 393 20.54 -4.67 -10.00
C LEU A 393 21.12 -5.02 -11.38
N SER A 394 20.71 -6.15 -11.95
CA SER A 394 21.14 -6.54 -13.30
C SER A 394 20.50 -5.64 -14.36
N GLU A 395 21.27 -5.31 -15.39
CA GLU A 395 20.76 -4.74 -16.63
C GLU A 395 20.51 -5.90 -17.60
N ASP A 396 19.25 -6.28 -17.81
CA ASP A 396 18.94 -7.37 -18.74
C ASP A 396 19.04 -6.87 -20.20
N LEU A 397 19.96 -7.47 -20.95
CA LEU A 397 20.27 -7.11 -22.35
C LEU A 397 19.28 -7.70 -23.38
N ASN A 398 18.20 -8.36 -22.97
CA ASN A 398 17.34 -9.18 -23.84
C ASN A 398 15.89 -8.71 -23.93
N VAL A 399 15.61 -7.56 -24.55
CA VAL A 399 14.40 -7.39 -25.41
C VAL A 399 14.70 -6.39 -26.53
N ARG A 400 14.36 -6.76 -27.76
CA ARG A 400 14.40 -5.92 -28.96
C ARG A 400 13.49 -4.70 -28.81
N HIS A 401 13.99 -3.60 -28.25
CA HIS A 401 13.75 -2.20 -28.64
C HIS A 401 14.43 -1.27 -27.63
N CYS A 402 15.18 -0.32 -28.18
CA CYS A 402 15.96 0.75 -27.55
C CYS A 402 15.39 1.35 -26.25
N SER A 403 15.68 0.73 -25.10
CA SER A 403 15.82 1.33 -23.77
C SER A 403 16.36 0.23 -22.83
N THR A 404 17.45 0.49 -22.11
CA THR A 404 18.05 -0.42 -21.12
C THR A 404 16.99 -0.84 -20.09
N VAL A 405 16.62 -2.12 -20.05
CA VAL A 405 15.63 -2.62 -19.09
C VAL A 405 16.37 -3.10 -17.84
N GLN A 406 16.47 -2.20 -16.85
CA GLN A 406 16.79 -2.55 -15.47
C GLN A 406 15.69 -3.46 -14.89
N VAL A 407 16.00 -4.21 -13.82
CA VAL A 407 15.00 -4.95 -13.02
C VAL A 407 13.73 -4.11 -12.84
N ASP A 408 12.59 -4.64 -13.29
CA ASP A 408 11.32 -3.90 -13.30
C ASP A 408 10.68 -3.89 -11.91
N LEU A 409 11.13 -2.96 -11.08
CA LEU A 409 10.58 -2.72 -9.75
C LEU A 409 9.11 -2.27 -9.80
N GLU A 410 8.64 -1.69 -10.91
CA GLU A 410 7.24 -1.27 -11.07
C GLU A 410 6.33 -2.50 -11.19
N ARG A 411 6.75 -3.50 -11.97
CA ARG A 411 6.04 -4.77 -12.03
C ARG A 411 6.02 -5.49 -10.69
N ILE A 412 7.16 -5.53 -9.97
CA ILE A 412 7.21 -6.13 -8.63
C ILE A 412 6.28 -5.37 -7.67
N ALA A 413 6.20 -4.04 -7.76
CA ALA A 413 5.27 -3.24 -6.95
C ALA A 413 3.79 -3.58 -7.25
N LYS A 414 3.43 -3.87 -8.50
CA LYS A 414 2.09 -4.34 -8.89
C LYS A 414 1.79 -5.72 -8.31
N ASP A 415 2.73 -6.64 -8.40
CA ASP A 415 2.56 -8.04 -7.98
C ASP A 415 2.60 -8.22 -6.44
N THR A 416 3.15 -7.24 -5.70
CA THR A 416 3.26 -7.24 -4.22
C THR A 416 2.07 -6.61 -3.50
N HIS A 417 0.85 -6.85 -3.98
CA HIS A 417 -0.33 -6.33 -3.31
C HIS A 417 -0.44 -6.81 -1.84
N GLY A 418 -0.77 -5.89 -0.93
CA GLY A 418 -0.90 -6.21 0.49
C GLY A 418 0.42 -6.34 1.26
N TYR A 419 1.58 -6.21 0.60
CA TYR A 419 2.88 -6.22 1.28
C TYR A 419 3.06 -4.93 2.09
N VAL A 420 3.49 -5.07 3.34
CA VAL A 420 3.95 -3.93 4.14
C VAL A 420 5.43 -3.66 3.90
N GLY A 421 5.94 -2.53 4.42
CA GLY A 421 7.36 -2.16 4.24
C GLY A 421 8.33 -3.26 4.68
N ALA A 422 8.04 -3.93 5.80
CA ALA A 422 8.85 -5.06 6.27
C ALA A 422 8.78 -6.29 5.33
N ASP A 423 7.64 -6.54 4.69
CA ASP A 423 7.52 -7.66 3.73
C ASP A 423 8.33 -7.37 2.47
N LEU A 424 8.32 -6.12 1.99
CA LEU A 424 9.13 -5.70 0.85
C LEU A 424 10.63 -5.71 1.17
N ALA A 425 11.01 -5.34 2.39
CA ALA A 425 12.38 -5.47 2.87
C ALA A 425 12.82 -6.94 2.87
N ALA A 426 11.97 -7.83 3.38
CA ALA A 426 12.20 -9.27 3.37
C ALA A 426 12.27 -9.83 1.94
N LEU A 427 11.41 -9.38 1.03
CA LEU A 427 11.43 -9.76 -0.38
C LEU A 427 12.77 -9.39 -1.04
N CYS A 428 13.24 -8.15 -0.85
CA CYS A 428 14.54 -7.73 -1.38
C CYS A 428 15.69 -8.52 -0.76
N THR A 429 15.60 -8.86 0.53
CA THR A 429 16.61 -9.65 1.24
C THR A 429 16.65 -11.09 0.71
N GLU A 430 15.50 -11.72 0.49
CA GLU A 430 15.43 -13.06 -0.10
C GLU A 430 15.93 -13.08 -1.55
N ALA A 431 15.63 -12.05 -2.34
CA ALA A 431 16.18 -11.92 -3.69
C ALA A 431 17.71 -11.80 -3.67
N ALA A 432 18.27 -10.99 -2.76
CA ALA A 432 19.72 -10.88 -2.59
C ALA A 432 20.35 -12.19 -2.09
N LEU A 433 19.72 -12.89 -1.14
CA LEU A 433 20.17 -14.19 -0.65
C LEU A 433 20.16 -15.25 -1.76
N GLN A 434 19.17 -15.20 -2.67
CA GLN A 434 19.11 -16.09 -3.82
C GLN A 434 20.30 -15.83 -4.77
N CYS A 435 20.63 -14.56 -5.04
CA CYS A 435 21.84 -14.20 -5.79
C CYS A 435 23.12 -14.70 -5.11
N ILE A 436 23.21 -14.61 -3.78
CA ILE A 436 24.37 -15.10 -3.01
C ILE A 436 24.47 -16.63 -3.13
N ARG A 437 23.35 -17.36 -2.97
CA ARG A 437 23.31 -18.83 -3.08
C ARG A 437 23.84 -19.34 -4.42
N GLU A 438 23.52 -18.66 -5.53
CA GLU A 438 24.03 -19.01 -6.86
C GLU A 438 25.54 -18.79 -7.03
N LYS A 439 26.14 -17.95 -6.19
CA LYS A 439 27.57 -17.62 -6.22
C LYS A 439 28.36 -18.27 -5.08
N MET A 440 27.70 -19.03 -4.19
CA MET A 440 28.36 -19.71 -3.07
C MET A 440 29.43 -20.72 -3.52
N ASP A 441 29.29 -21.33 -4.70
CA ASP A 441 30.29 -22.27 -5.22
C ASP A 441 31.63 -21.61 -5.58
N ILE A 442 31.65 -20.27 -5.69
CA ILE A 442 32.84 -19.48 -6.08
C ILE A 442 33.47 -18.79 -4.85
N ILE A 443 32.71 -18.62 -3.77
CA ILE A 443 33.16 -17.94 -2.56
C ILE A 443 33.78 -18.99 -1.63
N ASP A 444 35.05 -18.80 -1.25
CA ASP A 444 35.67 -19.62 -0.22
C ASP A 444 35.13 -19.20 1.16
N LEU A 445 34.48 -20.14 1.86
CA LEU A 445 33.90 -19.91 3.18
C LEU A 445 34.95 -19.89 4.30
N GLU A 446 36.19 -20.29 4.02
CA GLU A 446 37.29 -20.31 5.00
C GLU A 446 37.98 -18.94 5.17
N ASP A 447 37.78 -18.01 4.23
CA ASP A 447 38.35 -16.66 4.30
C ASP A 447 37.51 -15.72 5.19
N GLU A 448 38.15 -15.01 6.12
CA GLU A 448 37.49 -14.03 7.01
C GLU A 448 37.06 -12.73 6.29
N SER A 449 37.48 -12.52 5.05
CA SER A 449 37.20 -11.31 4.27
C SER A 449 36.87 -11.63 2.81
N ILE A 450 35.90 -10.93 2.22
CA ILE A 450 35.50 -11.11 0.83
C ILE A 450 36.13 -10.01 -0.04
N ASP A 451 36.69 -10.39 -1.18
CA ASP A 451 37.28 -9.47 -2.15
C ASP A 451 36.20 -8.56 -2.78
N ALA A 452 36.48 -7.26 -2.85
CA ALA A 452 35.62 -6.26 -3.48
C ALA A 452 35.30 -6.55 -4.96
N GLU A 453 36.18 -7.24 -5.69
CA GLU A 453 35.92 -7.63 -7.08
C GLU A 453 34.79 -8.65 -7.21
N ILE A 454 34.76 -9.65 -6.31
CA ILE A 454 33.69 -10.67 -6.25
C ILE A 454 32.36 -9.99 -5.90
N LEU A 455 32.38 -9.09 -4.90
CA LEU A 455 31.21 -8.30 -4.50
C LEU A 455 30.64 -7.48 -5.68
N ASN A 456 31.52 -6.90 -6.50
CA ASN A 456 31.12 -6.13 -7.68
C ASN A 456 30.56 -6.98 -8.83
N SER A 457 30.91 -8.27 -8.89
CA SER A 457 30.39 -9.20 -9.90
C SER A 457 28.96 -9.68 -9.59
N MET A 458 28.51 -9.56 -8.33
CA MET A 458 27.15 -9.95 -7.93
C MET A 458 26.13 -8.91 -8.40
N ALA A 459 25.11 -9.37 -9.12
CA ALA A 459 24.00 -8.54 -9.57
C ALA A 459 22.67 -9.30 -9.39
N VAL A 460 21.71 -8.66 -8.74
CA VAL A 460 20.38 -9.23 -8.47
C VAL A 460 19.52 -9.09 -9.74
N SER A 461 18.98 -10.21 -10.21
CA SER A 461 18.17 -10.27 -11.43
C SER A 461 16.67 -10.31 -11.13
N ASN A 462 15.85 -10.16 -12.17
CA ASN A 462 14.40 -10.28 -12.04
C ASN A 462 13.96 -11.72 -11.67
N GLU A 463 14.75 -12.73 -12.05
CA GLU A 463 14.48 -14.14 -11.69
C GLU A 463 14.63 -14.37 -10.19
N HIS A 464 15.58 -13.68 -9.54
CA HIS A 464 15.73 -13.72 -8.08
C HIS A 464 14.51 -13.14 -7.38
N PHE A 465 13.96 -12.02 -7.87
CA PHE A 465 12.72 -11.45 -7.34
C PHE A 465 11.50 -12.33 -7.56
N MET A 466 11.36 -12.96 -8.73
CA MET A 466 10.26 -13.90 -9.00
C MET A 466 10.33 -15.14 -8.10
N THR A 467 11.54 -15.64 -7.84
CA THR A 467 11.75 -16.75 -6.90
C THR A 467 11.39 -16.33 -5.47
N ALA A 468 11.81 -15.13 -5.05
CA ALA A 468 11.50 -14.59 -3.74
C ALA A 468 9.98 -14.35 -3.56
N LEU A 469 9.27 -13.89 -4.60
CA LEU A 469 7.82 -13.74 -4.59
C LEU A 469 7.09 -15.08 -4.38
N GLY A 470 7.67 -16.19 -4.86
CA GLY A 470 7.14 -17.53 -4.65
C GLY A 470 7.27 -18.04 -3.21
N THR A 471 8.20 -17.49 -2.42
CA THR A 471 8.46 -17.90 -1.03
C THR A 471 7.94 -16.90 -0.01
N SER A 472 7.79 -15.62 -0.38
CA SER A 472 7.34 -14.57 0.53
C SER A 472 5.83 -14.60 0.77
N ASN A 473 5.42 -14.57 2.04
CA ASN A 473 4.02 -14.49 2.44
C ASN A 473 3.74 -13.13 3.10
N PRO A 474 2.84 -12.29 2.55
CA PRO A 474 2.56 -10.96 3.08
C PRO A 474 1.99 -11.02 4.50
N SER A 475 2.54 -10.18 5.39
CA SER A 475 2.18 -10.13 6.81
C SER A 475 0.79 -9.53 7.04
N ALA A 476 0.35 -8.59 6.19
CA ALA A 476 -0.98 -7.98 6.33
C ALA A 476 -2.15 -8.90 5.90
N LEU A 477 -1.87 -9.97 5.14
CA LEU A 477 -2.89 -10.91 4.65
C LEU A 477 -3.10 -12.13 5.55
N ARG A 478 -2.34 -12.26 6.66
CA ARG A 478 -2.41 -13.43 7.57
C ARG A 478 -3.64 -13.43 8.49
N GLU A 479 -4.22 -12.28 8.78
CA GLU A 479 -5.58 -12.18 9.36
C GLU A 479 -6.52 -11.98 8.16
N THR A 480 -7.63 -12.73 8.02
CA THR A 480 -8.68 -12.60 6.96
C THR A 480 -8.25 -12.03 5.60
N VAL A 481 -7.91 -12.91 4.65
CA VAL A 481 -7.39 -12.62 3.31
C VAL A 481 -8.09 -11.42 2.63
N VAL A 482 -7.35 -10.31 2.45
CA VAL A 482 -7.75 -9.13 1.66
C VAL A 482 -6.96 -9.18 0.36
N GLU A 483 -7.58 -9.59 -0.74
CA GLU A 483 -6.87 -9.71 -2.02
C GLU A 483 -7.56 -8.82 -3.05
N VAL A 484 -6.82 -8.22 -3.97
CA VAL A 484 -7.43 -7.81 -5.25
C VAL A 484 -7.54 -9.07 -6.10
N PRO A 485 -8.76 -9.49 -6.46
CA PRO A 485 -8.94 -10.75 -7.17
C PRO A 485 -8.44 -10.64 -8.60
N ASN A 486 -7.70 -11.64 -9.09
CA ASN A 486 -7.20 -11.69 -10.47
C ASN A 486 -8.26 -12.07 -11.52
N VAL A 487 -9.55 -11.99 -11.17
CA VAL A 487 -10.66 -12.40 -12.05
C VAL A 487 -11.13 -11.18 -12.82
N SER A 488 -11.13 -11.25 -14.14
CA SER A 488 -11.60 -10.18 -15.03
C SER A 488 -13.02 -10.45 -15.54
N TRP A 489 -13.66 -9.45 -16.17
CA TRP A 489 -14.95 -9.66 -16.86
C TRP A 489 -14.89 -10.70 -17.98
N GLU A 490 -13.71 -10.96 -18.54
CA GLU A 490 -13.47 -11.98 -19.56
C GLU A 490 -13.54 -13.41 -18.99
N ASP A 491 -13.24 -13.57 -17.69
CA ASP A 491 -13.32 -14.86 -17.00
C ASP A 491 -14.77 -15.23 -16.63
N VAL A 492 -15.72 -14.28 -16.75
CA VAL A 492 -17.14 -14.49 -16.49
C VAL A 492 -17.91 -14.51 -17.81
N GLY A 493 -18.31 -15.69 -18.27
CA GLY A 493 -19.13 -15.84 -19.49
C GLY A 493 -20.61 -15.48 -19.25
N GLY A 494 -21.18 -14.66 -20.14
CA GLY A 494 -22.60 -14.27 -20.12
C GLY A 494 -22.94 -13.13 -19.16
N LEU A 495 -24.22 -13.08 -18.77
CA LEU A 495 -24.76 -12.17 -17.73
C LEU A 495 -24.55 -10.66 -18.01
N GLU A 496 -24.51 -10.24 -19.27
CA GLU A 496 -24.19 -8.85 -19.66
C GLU A 496 -25.06 -7.78 -18.98
N ASN A 497 -26.35 -8.06 -18.79
CA ASN A 497 -27.25 -7.15 -18.10
C ASN A 497 -26.86 -6.98 -16.62
N VAL A 498 -26.48 -8.07 -15.97
CA VAL A 498 -26.06 -8.06 -14.55
C VAL A 498 -24.71 -7.37 -14.40
N LYS A 499 -23.77 -7.59 -15.33
CA LYS A 499 -22.48 -6.90 -15.34
C LYS A 499 -22.67 -5.38 -15.38
N ARG A 500 -23.55 -4.91 -16.27
CA ARG A 500 -23.89 -3.48 -16.39
C ARG A 500 -24.53 -2.92 -15.12
N GLU A 501 -25.49 -3.65 -14.55
CA GLU A 501 -26.15 -3.25 -13.29
C GLU A 501 -25.14 -3.13 -12.13
N LEU A 502 -24.13 -4.01 -12.07
CA LEU A 502 -23.06 -3.92 -11.08
C LEU A 502 -22.10 -2.76 -11.32
N GLN A 503 -21.77 -2.46 -12.57
CA GLN A 503 -20.98 -1.26 -12.92
C GLN A 503 -21.71 0.01 -12.48
N GLU A 504 -23.01 0.11 -12.76
CA GLU A 504 -23.84 1.24 -12.34
C GLU A 504 -23.93 1.36 -10.80
N THR A 505 -23.99 0.24 -10.11
CA THR A 505 -24.18 0.20 -8.65
C THR A 505 -22.88 0.43 -7.87
N ILE A 506 -21.75 -0.07 -8.36
CA ILE A 506 -20.48 -0.09 -7.62
C ILE A 506 -19.43 0.82 -8.24
N GLN A 507 -19.24 0.77 -9.56
CA GLN A 507 -18.20 1.53 -10.25
C GLN A 507 -18.54 3.02 -10.34
N TYR A 508 -19.78 3.37 -10.71
CA TYR A 508 -20.17 4.78 -10.90
C TYR A 508 -20.06 5.63 -9.61
N PRO A 509 -20.45 5.14 -8.41
CA PRO A 509 -20.25 5.91 -7.18
C PRO A 509 -18.78 6.15 -6.82
N VAL A 510 -17.87 5.26 -7.25
CA VAL A 510 -16.43 5.39 -6.98
C VAL A 510 -15.77 6.34 -7.97
N GLU A 511 -16.07 6.21 -9.26
CA GLU A 511 -15.46 7.01 -10.32
C GLU A 511 -16.06 8.42 -10.45
N HIS A 512 -17.34 8.59 -10.09
CA HIS A 512 -18.10 9.83 -10.30
C HIS A 512 -18.91 10.30 -9.07
N PRO A 513 -18.28 10.48 -7.90
CA PRO A 513 -18.98 10.93 -6.69
C PRO A 513 -19.68 12.28 -6.87
N GLU A 514 -19.12 13.18 -7.69
CA GLU A 514 -19.66 14.51 -7.96
C GLU A 514 -21.06 14.47 -8.60
N LYS A 515 -21.34 13.43 -9.40
CA LYS A 515 -22.66 13.26 -10.03
C LYS A 515 -23.70 12.89 -8.98
N PHE A 516 -23.38 11.99 -8.05
CA PHE A 516 -24.29 11.59 -6.98
C PHE A 516 -24.61 12.75 -6.03
N GLU A 517 -23.61 13.56 -5.67
CA GLU A 517 -23.81 14.77 -4.88
C GLU A 517 -24.72 15.78 -5.59
N LYS A 518 -24.50 16.01 -6.91
CA LYS A 518 -25.33 16.92 -7.71
C LYS A 518 -26.81 16.50 -7.76
N PHE A 519 -27.08 15.21 -7.82
CA PHE A 519 -28.44 14.67 -7.82
C PHE A 519 -29.01 14.42 -6.41
N GLY A 520 -28.24 14.69 -5.35
CA GLY A 520 -28.66 14.48 -3.97
C GLY A 520 -28.98 13.02 -3.63
N MET A 521 -28.46 12.07 -4.42
CA MET A 521 -28.69 10.65 -4.22
C MET A 521 -27.52 10.03 -3.46
N SER A 522 -27.84 9.26 -2.42
CA SER A 522 -26.86 8.38 -1.78
C SER A 522 -26.76 7.08 -2.58
N PRO A 523 -25.54 6.58 -2.88
CA PRO A 523 -25.39 5.29 -3.54
C PRO A 523 -25.91 4.17 -2.64
N SER A 524 -26.46 3.11 -3.25
CA SER A 524 -26.86 1.90 -2.52
C SER A 524 -25.63 1.23 -1.92
N LYS A 525 -25.74 0.82 -0.66
CA LYS A 525 -24.60 0.30 0.11
C LYS A 525 -24.40 -1.20 -0.07
N GLY A 526 -25.41 -1.93 -0.52
CA GLY A 526 -25.31 -3.37 -0.59
C GLY A 526 -26.18 -4.05 -1.64
N VAL A 527 -25.63 -5.15 -2.16
CA VAL A 527 -26.23 -5.99 -3.20
C VAL A 527 -26.39 -7.40 -2.66
N LEU A 528 -27.52 -8.04 -2.91
CA LEU A 528 -27.75 -9.46 -2.65
C LEU A 528 -27.86 -10.22 -3.98
N PHE A 529 -26.89 -11.08 -4.24
CA PHE A 529 -26.94 -12.10 -5.27
C PHE A 529 -27.76 -13.30 -4.81
N TYR A 530 -28.76 -13.66 -5.60
CA TYR A 530 -29.51 -14.89 -5.40
C TYR A 530 -29.70 -15.65 -6.71
N GLY A 531 -29.68 -16.97 -6.62
CA GLY A 531 -29.83 -17.84 -7.78
C GLY A 531 -29.36 -19.26 -7.51
N PRO A 532 -29.42 -20.15 -8.51
CA PRO A 532 -28.97 -21.52 -8.35
C PRO A 532 -27.47 -21.60 -8.01
N PRO A 533 -27.03 -22.69 -7.34
CA PRO A 533 -25.61 -22.92 -7.11
C PRO A 533 -24.86 -23.07 -8.44
N GLY A 534 -23.57 -22.73 -8.44
CA GLY A 534 -22.70 -22.93 -9.60
C GLY A 534 -22.92 -21.96 -10.77
N CYS A 535 -23.66 -20.86 -10.60
CA CYS A 535 -23.90 -19.86 -11.66
C CYS A 535 -22.93 -18.65 -11.63
N GLY A 536 -21.82 -18.74 -10.89
CA GLY A 536 -20.77 -17.71 -10.92
C GLY A 536 -20.98 -16.51 -10.00
N LYS A 537 -21.83 -16.59 -8.96
CA LYS A 537 -22.05 -15.48 -7.99
C LYS A 537 -20.75 -14.97 -7.36
N THR A 538 -19.92 -15.90 -6.88
CA THR A 538 -18.59 -15.60 -6.29
C THR A 538 -17.61 -15.05 -7.33
N LEU A 539 -17.62 -15.57 -8.56
CA LEU A 539 -16.76 -15.07 -9.66
C LEU A 539 -17.15 -13.65 -10.07
N LEU A 540 -18.45 -13.35 -10.09
CA LEU A 540 -18.98 -12.04 -10.43
C LEU A 540 -18.58 -10.98 -9.39
N ALA A 541 -18.65 -11.32 -8.10
CA ALA A 541 -18.19 -10.46 -7.01
C ALA A 541 -16.69 -10.17 -7.10
N LYS A 542 -15.89 -11.18 -7.48
CA LYS A 542 -14.46 -11.02 -7.72
C LYS A 542 -14.18 -10.14 -8.96
N ALA A 543 -14.91 -10.36 -10.06
CA ALA A 543 -14.72 -9.57 -11.28
C ALA A 543 -14.99 -8.07 -11.08
N ILE A 544 -16.07 -7.70 -10.37
CA ILE A 544 -16.35 -6.29 -10.10
C ILE A 544 -15.32 -5.66 -9.15
N ALA A 545 -14.81 -6.40 -8.17
CA ALA A 545 -13.76 -5.90 -7.28
C ALA A 545 -12.46 -5.62 -8.06
N ASN A 546 -12.08 -6.50 -8.99
CA ASN A 546 -10.92 -6.29 -9.86
C ASN A 546 -11.12 -5.09 -10.79
N GLU A 547 -12.28 -4.94 -11.40
CA GLU A 547 -12.56 -3.81 -12.31
C GLU A 547 -12.48 -2.47 -11.58
N CYS A 548 -12.99 -2.41 -10.35
CA CYS A 548 -12.91 -1.22 -9.51
C CYS A 548 -11.53 -1.02 -8.86
N GLN A 549 -10.56 -1.93 -9.10
CA GLN A 549 -9.26 -1.99 -8.41
C GLN A 549 -9.42 -1.87 -6.88
N ALA A 550 -10.48 -2.50 -6.36
CA ALA A 550 -10.87 -2.44 -4.97
C ALA A 550 -10.44 -3.71 -4.23
N ASN A 551 -10.10 -3.55 -2.96
CA ASN A 551 -9.77 -4.68 -2.09
C ASN A 551 -10.97 -5.61 -1.94
N PHE A 552 -10.79 -6.94 -2.01
CA PHE A 552 -11.86 -7.92 -1.85
C PHE A 552 -11.69 -8.71 -0.57
N ILE A 553 -12.70 -8.69 0.27
CA ILE A 553 -12.76 -9.48 1.51
C ILE A 553 -13.87 -10.50 1.35
N SER A 554 -13.51 -11.78 1.27
CA SER A 554 -14.46 -12.88 1.22
C SER A 554 -14.66 -13.46 2.61
N VAL A 555 -15.91 -13.52 3.07
CA VAL A 555 -16.30 -14.17 4.32
C VAL A 555 -17.32 -15.24 3.99
N LYS A 556 -17.01 -16.50 4.30
CA LYS A 556 -17.98 -17.59 4.11
C LYS A 556 -18.86 -17.73 5.33
N GLY A 557 -20.14 -18.02 5.15
CA GLY A 557 -21.09 -18.20 6.24
C GLY A 557 -20.61 -19.15 7.37
N PRO A 558 -20.02 -20.33 7.09
CA PRO A 558 -19.45 -21.20 8.11
C PRO A 558 -18.28 -20.59 8.90
N GLU A 559 -17.48 -19.70 8.32
CA GLU A 559 -16.34 -19.04 9.00
C GLU A 559 -16.81 -18.13 10.13
N LEU A 560 -18.04 -17.59 10.03
CA LEU A 560 -18.66 -16.81 11.09
C LEU A 560 -19.18 -17.67 12.26
N LEU A 561 -19.33 -18.99 12.06
CA LEU A 561 -19.85 -19.95 13.04
C LEU A 561 -18.75 -20.74 13.76
N THR A 562 -17.63 -21.04 13.09
CA THR A 562 -16.59 -21.95 13.62
C THR A 562 -15.64 -21.32 14.64
N MET A 563 -15.64 -19.99 14.78
CA MET A 563 -14.65 -19.25 15.58
C MET A 563 -14.99 -19.15 17.09
N TRP A 564 -15.51 -20.23 17.69
CA TRP A 564 -15.81 -20.41 19.12
C TRP A 564 -16.99 -19.60 19.71
N PHE A 565 -17.71 -20.26 20.64
CA PHE A 565 -18.86 -19.72 21.36
C PHE A 565 -18.47 -18.49 22.20
N GLY A 566 -18.88 -17.29 21.76
CA GLY A 566 -18.83 -16.05 22.56
C GLY A 566 -18.03 -14.88 21.96
N GLU A 567 -17.12 -15.14 21.02
CA GLU A 567 -16.29 -14.10 20.37
C GLU A 567 -16.78 -13.69 18.97
N SER A 568 -17.78 -14.38 18.43
CA SER A 568 -18.26 -14.19 17.05
C SER A 568 -18.76 -12.75 16.77
N GLU A 569 -19.28 -12.03 17.77
CA GLU A 569 -19.71 -10.62 17.60
C GLU A 569 -18.52 -9.67 17.45
N ALA A 570 -17.44 -9.87 18.21
CA ALA A 570 -16.24 -9.02 18.12
C ALA A 570 -15.58 -9.21 16.76
N ASN A 571 -15.55 -10.43 16.24
CA ASN A 571 -14.97 -10.76 14.94
C ASN A 571 -15.74 -10.11 13.79
N VAL A 572 -17.09 -10.06 13.86
CA VAL A 572 -17.88 -9.30 12.87
C VAL A 572 -17.47 -7.83 12.88
N ARG A 573 -17.28 -7.20 14.06
CA ARG A 573 -16.78 -5.82 14.13
C ARG A 573 -15.40 -5.67 13.52
N GLU A 574 -14.50 -6.61 13.79
CA GLU A 574 -13.15 -6.59 13.23
C GLU A 574 -13.13 -6.73 11.71
N ILE A 575 -14.00 -7.58 11.13
CA ILE A 575 -14.16 -7.71 9.68
C ILE A 575 -14.60 -6.36 9.05
N PHE A 576 -15.57 -5.69 9.65
CA PHE A 576 -16.04 -4.38 9.17
C PHE A 576 -15.03 -3.26 9.43
N ASP A 577 -14.35 -3.25 10.58
CA ASP A 577 -13.25 -2.33 10.88
C ASP A 577 -12.15 -2.48 9.82
N LYS A 578 -11.82 -3.72 9.45
CA LYS A 578 -10.82 -4.04 8.43
C LYS A 578 -11.26 -3.58 7.05
N ALA A 579 -12.50 -3.89 6.64
CA ALA A 579 -13.05 -3.38 5.37
C ALA A 579 -13.01 -1.84 5.32
N ARG A 580 -13.24 -1.18 6.47
CA ARG A 580 -13.16 0.28 6.62
C ARG A 580 -11.73 0.85 6.60
N GLN A 581 -10.72 0.06 6.94
CA GLN A 581 -9.29 0.41 6.82
C GLN A 581 -8.79 0.16 5.39
N SER A 582 -9.31 -0.87 4.73
CA SER A 582 -8.96 -1.26 3.36
C SER A 582 -9.81 -0.55 2.29
N ALA A 583 -10.51 0.55 2.60
CA ALA A 583 -11.32 1.26 1.61
C ALA A 583 -10.46 1.90 0.50
N PRO A 584 -10.81 1.79 -0.80
CA PRO A 584 -12.03 1.19 -1.36
C PRO A 584 -12.02 -0.34 -1.30
N CYS A 585 -13.11 -0.92 -0.79
CA CYS A 585 -13.21 -2.36 -0.53
C CYS A 585 -14.59 -2.92 -0.88
N VAL A 586 -14.62 -4.14 -1.42
CA VAL A 586 -15.80 -4.97 -1.60
C VAL A 586 -15.79 -6.06 -0.52
N LEU A 587 -16.77 -6.01 0.38
CA LEU A 587 -16.99 -7.02 1.43
C LEU A 587 -18.02 -8.03 0.93
N PHE A 588 -17.57 -9.24 0.62
CA PHE A 588 -18.37 -10.32 0.06
C PHE A 588 -18.72 -11.39 1.09
N PHE A 589 -19.99 -11.54 1.41
CA PHE A 589 -20.52 -12.61 2.24
C PHE A 589 -21.05 -13.75 1.36
N ASP A 590 -20.31 -14.85 1.28
CA ASP A 590 -20.75 -16.05 0.56
C ASP A 590 -21.53 -16.99 1.48
N GLU A 591 -22.44 -17.77 0.90
CA GLU A 591 -23.30 -18.72 1.63
C GLU A 591 -24.04 -18.09 2.82
N LEU A 592 -24.58 -16.89 2.61
CA LEU A 592 -25.29 -16.13 3.65
C LEU A 592 -26.52 -16.89 4.19
N ASP A 593 -27.03 -17.87 3.44
CA ASP A 593 -28.07 -18.81 3.87
C ASP A 593 -27.65 -19.74 5.03
N SER A 594 -26.35 -19.88 5.33
CA SER A 594 -25.90 -20.67 6.49
C SER A 594 -26.01 -19.90 7.83
N ILE A 595 -26.03 -18.57 7.79
CA ILE A 595 -26.03 -17.70 8.99
C ILE A 595 -27.28 -16.83 9.13
N ALA A 596 -27.93 -16.46 8.03
CA ALA A 596 -29.03 -15.50 8.05
C ALA A 596 -30.38 -16.18 7.82
N THR A 597 -30.58 -17.34 8.46
CA THR A 597 -31.87 -18.04 8.40
C THR A 597 -32.95 -17.28 9.18
N GLN A 598 -34.21 -17.39 8.76
CA GLN A 598 -35.32 -16.75 9.46
C GLN A 598 -35.38 -17.17 10.94
N ARG A 599 -35.49 -16.15 11.80
CA ARG A 599 -35.55 -16.28 13.26
C ARG A 599 -36.67 -17.25 13.66
N GLY A 600 -36.32 -18.24 14.50
CA GLY A 600 -37.28 -19.20 15.05
C GLY A 600 -37.49 -20.50 14.24
N SER A 601 -36.72 -20.76 13.17
CA SER A 601 -36.82 -22.03 12.42
C SER A 601 -36.14 -23.22 13.12
N SER A 602 -35.26 -22.98 14.11
CA SER A 602 -34.58 -24.03 14.89
C SER A 602 -35.13 -24.12 16.32
N VAL A 603 -35.78 -25.23 16.66
CA VAL A 603 -36.21 -25.54 18.04
C VAL A 603 -34.98 -25.99 18.84
N GLY A 604 -34.30 -25.06 19.53
CA GLY A 604 -33.19 -25.37 20.45
C GLY A 604 -32.27 -24.18 20.80
N ASP A 605 -31.56 -24.29 21.93
CA ASP A 605 -30.66 -23.28 22.52
C ASP A 605 -29.46 -22.86 21.65
N ALA A 606 -29.19 -23.59 20.55
CA ALA A 606 -28.13 -23.28 19.58
C ALA A 606 -28.45 -22.06 18.67
N GLY A 607 -29.72 -21.62 18.60
CA GLY A 607 -30.13 -20.47 17.76
C GLY A 607 -29.65 -19.11 18.26
N GLY A 608 -29.37 -18.97 19.57
CA GLY A 608 -29.04 -17.67 20.17
C GLY A 608 -27.70 -17.08 19.73
N ALA A 609 -26.73 -17.90 19.31
CA ALA A 609 -25.44 -17.42 18.80
C ALA A 609 -25.58 -16.85 17.37
N VAL A 610 -26.35 -17.53 16.52
CA VAL A 610 -26.63 -17.12 15.14
C VAL A 610 -27.39 -15.79 15.12
N ASP A 611 -28.40 -15.65 15.99
CA ASP A 611 -29.19 -14.42 16.13
C ASP A 611 -28.33 -13.23 16.58
N ARG A 612 -27.36 -13.45 17.48
CA ARG A 612 -26.41 -12.42 17.94
C ARG A 612 -25.48 -11.94 16.82
N VAL A 613 -24.90 -12.88 16.08
CA VAL A 613 -24.06 -12.58 14.91
C VAL A 613 -24.85 -11.81 13.86
N LEU A 614 -26.09 -12.21 13.57
CA LEU A 614 -26.96 -11.51 12.63
C LEU A 614 -27.29 -10.09 13.09
N ASN A 615 -27.64 -9.90 14.37
CA ASN A 615 -27.90 -8.55 14.91
C ASN A 615 -26.65 -7.66 14.86
N GLN A 616 -25.47 -8.22 15.11
CA GLN A 616 -24.21 -7.48 14.98
C GLN A 616 -23.92 -7.10 13.53
N LEU A 617 -24.15 -8.03 12.58
CA LEU A 617 -24.03 -7.76 11.14
C LEU A 617 -24.94 -6.60 10.72
N LEU A 618 -26.20 -6.61 11.16
CA LEU A 618 -27.16 -5.52 10.89
C LEU A 618 -26.68 -4.19 11.49
N THR A 619 -26.13 -4.21 12.71
CA THR A 619 -25.63 -3.02 13.39
C THR A 619 -24.43 -2.41 12.65
N GLU A 620 -23.49 -3.24 12.18
CA GLU A 620 -22.35 -2.77 11.39
C GLU A 620 -22.79 -2.23 10.01
N MET A 621 -23.74 -2.88 9.34
CA MET A 621 -24.30 -2.40 8.07
C MET A 621 -24.98 -1.02 8.22
N ASP A 622 -25.75 -0.82 9.28
CA ASP A 622 -26.41 0.46 9.57
C ASP A 622 -25.40 1.53 10.03
N GLY A 623 -24.37 1.13 10.77
CA GLY A 623 -23.29 1.98 11.29
C GLY A 623 -22.29 2.46 10.22
N MET A 624 -22.37 1.94 9.00
CA MET A 624 -21.50 2.33 7.89
C MET A 624 -21.84 3.74 7.39
N SER A 625 -20.97 4.69 7.71
CA SER A 625 -21.08 6.08 7.23
C SER A 625 -20.92 6.16 5.71
N ALA A 626 -21.75 6.94 5.03
CA ALA A 626 -21.75 7.10 3.56
C ALA A 626 -20.44 7.66 2.97
N LYS A 627 -19.51 8.16 3.81
CA LYS A 627 -18.23 8.73 3.36
C LYS A 627 -17.13 7.70 3.11
N LYS A 628 -17.26 6.46 3.58
CA LYS A 628 -16.28 5.39 3.33
C LYS A 628 -16.77 4.49 2.20
N THR A 629 -15.98 4.35 1.14
CA THR A 629 -16.28 3.57 -0.08
C THR A 629 -16.14 2.06 0.15
N VAL A 630 -16.94 1.52 1.05
CA VAL A 630 -17.02 0.08 1.32
C VAL A 630 -18.36 -0.43 0.85
N PHE A 631 -18.34 -1.37 -0.09
CA PHE A 631 -19.53 -1.96 -0.71
C PHE A 631 -19.75 -3.37 -0.16
N ILE A 632 -21.00 -3.72 0.14
CA ILE A 632 -21.33 -5.02 0.72
C ILE A 632 -22.06 -5.87 -0.33
N ILE A 633 -21.56 -7.08 -0.60
CA ILE A 633 -22.22 -8.02 -1.49
C ILE A 633 -22.52 -9.29 -0.72
N GLY A 634 -23.78 -9.68 -0.60
CA GLY A 634 -24.19 -10.98 -0.09
C GLY A 634 -24.50 -11.94 -1.23
N ALA A 635 -24.16 -13.22 -1.09
CA ALA A 635 -24.58 -14.27 -2.01
C ALA A 635 -25.33 -15.38 -1.27
N THR A 636 -26.41 -15.86 -1.89
CA THR A 636 -27.21 -16.97 -1.36
C THR A 636 -27.69 -17.91 -2.45
N ASN A 637 -27.78 -19.19 -2.11
CA ASN A 637 -28.47 -20.19 -2.92
C ASN A 637 -29.93 -20.36 -2.50
N ARG A 638 -30.33 -19.85 -1.34
CA ARG A 638 -31.65 -20.06 -0.74
C ARG A 638 -32.26 -18.74 -0.26
N PRO A 639 -32.82 -17.94 -1.18
CA PRO A 639 -33.41 -16.66 -0.81
C PRO A 639 -34.72 -16.80 0.00
N ASP A 640 -35.33 -17.99 -0.02
CA ASP A 640 -36.55 -18.32 0.74
C ASP A 640 -36.36 -18.27 2.26
N ILE A 641 -35.15 -18.56 2.75
CA ILE A 641 -34.86 -18.65 4.18
C ILE A 641 -34.17 -17.42 4.76
N ILE A 642 -33.85 -16.41 3.94
CA ILE A 642 -33.15 -15.20 4.41
C ILE A 642 -34.03 -14.35 5.34
N ASP A 643 -33.45 -13.81 6.41
CA ASP A 643 -34.10 -12.83 7.29
C ASP A 643 -34.47 -11.55 6.49
N PRO A 644 -35.77 -11.19 6.38
CA PRO A 644 -36.22 -9.98 5.70
C PRO A 644 -35.60 -8.68 6.24
N ALA A 645 -35.04 -8.68 7.45
CA ALA A 645 -34.32 -7.54 8.01
C ALA A 645 -33.10 -7.14 7.16
N LEU A 646 -32.42 -8.08 6.51
CA LEU A 646 -31.27 -7.79 5.64
C LEU A 646 -31.67 -7.07 4.34
N LEU A 647 -32.90 -7.29 3.87
CA LEU A 647 -33.43 -6.76 2.61
C LEU A 647 -34.00 -5.34 2.72
N ARG A 648 -33.92 -4.72 3.91
CA ARG A 648 -34.45 -3.37 4.14
C ARG A 648 -33.59 -2.31 3.43
N PRO A 649 -34.20 -1.19 2.97
CA PRO A 649 -33.47 -0.08 2.36
C PRO A 649 -32.29 0.39 3.22
N GLY A 650 -31.12 0.60 2.60
CA GLY A 650 -29.88 0.98 3.29
C GLY A 650 -28.98 -0.18 3.73
N ARG A 651 -29.42 -1.44 3.56
CA ARG A 651 -28.65 -2.67 3.82
C ARG A 651 -28.33 -3.40 2.51
N LEU A 652 -28.92 -4.58 2.26
CA LEU A 652 -28.87 -5.28 0.98
C LEU A 652 -30.12 -4.97 0.17
N ASP A 653 -30.23 -3.73 -0.31
CA ASP A 653 -31.44 -3.20 -0.94
C ASP A 653 -31.54 -3.52 -2.44
N GLN A 654 -30.41 -3.75 -3.10
CA GLN A 654 -30.36 -4.23 -4.48
C GLN A 654 -30.37 -5.76 -4.52
N LEU A 655 -31.41 -6.35 -5.11
CA LEU A 655 -31.52 -7.81 -5.25
C LEU A 655 -31.31 -8.18 -6.71
N ILE A 656 -30.18 -8.83 -6.99
CA ILE A 656 -29.78 -9.23 -8.34
C ILE A 656 -29.98 -10.74 -8.50
N TYR A 657 -30.83 -11.11 -9.45
CA TYR A 657 -31.06 -12.51 -9.80
C TYR A 657 -30.02 -13.00 -10.80
N ILE A 658 -29.32 -14.09 -10.45
CA ILE A 658 -28.36 -14.74 -11.33
C ILE A 658 -28.99 -16.05 -11.85
N PRO A 659 -29.47 -16.09 -13.10
CA PRO A 659 -30.12 -17.26 -13.68
C PRO A 659 -29.11 -18.33 -14.13
N LEU A 660 -29.63 -19.49 -14.54
CA LEU A 660 -28.85 -20.46 -15.32
C LEU A 660 -28.47 -19.86 -16.70
N PRO A 661 -27.31 -20.24 -17.25
CA PRO A 661 -26.83 -19.69 -18.52
C PRO A 661 -27.67 -20.16 -19.72
N ASP A 662 -28.01 -19.20 -20.60
CA ASP A 662 -28.60 -19.46 -21.91
C ASP A 662 -27.56 -20.00 -22.90
N GLU A 663 -27.97 -20.40 -24.11
CA GLU A 663 -27.04 -21.01 -25.10
C GLU A 663 -25.85 -20.10 -25.42
N SER A 664 -26.10 -18.79 -25.55
CA SER A 664 -25.05 -17.78 -25.77
C SER A 664 -24.09 -17.70 -24.59
N SER A 665 -24.60 -17.61 -23.35
CA SER A 665 -23.76 -17.59 -22.15
C SER A 665 -22.98 -18.88 -21.99
N ARG A 666 -23.57 -20.06 -22.28
CA ARG A 666 -22.84 -21.34 -22.22
C ARG A 666 -21.66 -21.37 -23.19
N HIS A 667 -21.85 -20.88 -24.42
CA HIS A 667 -20.75 -20.75 -25.38
C HIS A 667 -19.62 -19.85 -24.86
N GLN A 668 -19.97 -18.71 -24.25
CA GLN A 668 -18.99 -17.81 -23.64
C GLN A 668 -18.29 -18.44 -22.42
N ILE A 669 -19.02 -19.20 -21.59
CA ILE A 669 -18.45 -19.92 -20.44
C ILE A 669 -17.42 -20.96 -20.91
N PHE A 670 -17.75 -21.77 -21.93
CA PHE A 670 -16.79 -22.71 -22.53
C PHE A 670 -15.52 -21.98 -23.02
N LYS A 671 -15.68 -20.83 -23.69
CA LYS A 671 -14.56 -20.03 -24.16
C LYS A 671 -13.71 -19.49 -23.00
N ALA A 672 -14.33 -19.01 -21.93
CA ALA A 672 -13.64 -18.50 -20.75
C ALA A 672 -12.86 -19.60 -20.02
N CYS A 673 -13.49 -20.75 -19.77
CA CYS A 673 -12.87 -21.90 -19.10
C CYS A 673 -11.67 -22.46 -19.87
N LEU A 674 -11.75 -22.48 -21.20
CA LEU A 674 -10.71 -23.06 -22.07
C LEU A 674 -9.67 -22.03 -22.53
N ARG A 675 -9.77 -20.75 -22.16
CA ARG A 675 -8.86 -19.68 -22.61
C ARG A 675 -7.39 -19.98 -22.31
N LYS A 676 -7.11 -20.65 -21.18
CA LYS A 676 -5.76 -21.00 -20.73
C LYS A 676 -5.30 -22.40 -21.18
N SER A 677 -6.17 -23.17 -21.83
CA SER A 677 -5.91 -24.56 -22.19
C SER A 677 -5.68 -24.70 -23.71
N PRO A 678 -4.71 -25.51 -24.16
CA PRO A 678 -4.52 -25.80 -25.58
C PRO A 678 -5.65 -26.70 -26.08
N VAL A 679 -6.55 -26.16 -26.89
CA VAL A 679 -7.69 -26.88 -27.48
C VAL A 679 -7.51 -27.01 -28.98
N SER A 680 -7.73 -28.21 -29.50
CA SER A 680 -7.63 -28.49 -30.93
C SER A 680 -8.72 -27.76 -31.72
N LYS A 681 -8.39 -27.34 -32.95
CA LYS A 681 -9.33 -26.65 -33.86
C LYS A 681 -10.56 -27.49 -34.23
N ASP A 682 -10.49 -28.80 -34.03
CA ASP A 682 -11.58 -29.75 -34.31
C ASP A 682 -12.71 -29.69 -33.28
N VAL A 683 -12.53 -28.96 -32.16
CA VAL A 683 -13.54 -28.84 -31.10
C VAL A 683 -14.50 -27.68 -31.37
N ASP A 684 -15.75 -27.99 -31.70
CA ASP A 684 -16.81 -26.98 -31.84
C ASP A 684 -17.54 -26.68 -30.51
N LEU A 685 -17.15 -25.57 -29.88
CA LEU A 685 -17.76 -25.08 -28.64
C LEU A 685 -19.24 -24.69 -28.79
N ARG A 686 -19.72 -24.37 -30.00
CA ARG A 686 -21.14 -24.03 -30.20
C ARG A 686 -22.01 -25.27 -30.11
N THR A 687 -21.52 -26.39 -30.64
CA THR A 687 -22.21 -27.68 -30.52
C THR A 687 -22.28 -28.12 -29.04
N LEU A 688 -21.18 -28.01 -28.28
CA LEU A 688 -21.19 -28.30 -26.84
C LEU A 688 -22.19 -27.43 -26.05
N ALA A 689 -22.31 -26.14 -26.40
CA ALA A 689 -23.28 -25.24 -25.77
C ALA A 689 -24.74 -25.65 -26.02
N LYS A 690 -25.06 -26.25 -27.17
CA LYS A 690 -26.41 -26.76 -27.49
C LYS A 690 -26.80 -27.97 -26.66
N TYR A 691 -25.89 -28.93 -26.50
CA TYR A 691 -26.15 -30.18 -25.77
C TYR A 691 -26.13 -30.02 -24.24
N THR A 692 -25.65 -28.90 -23.71
CA THR A 692 -25.56 -28.61 -22.26
C THR A 692 -26.73 -27.79 -21.73
N GLN A 693 -27.93 -27.95 -22.29
CA GLN A 693 -29.11 -27.23 -21.81
C GLN A 693 -29.44 -27.55 -20.35
N GLY A 694 -29.58 -26.52 -19.52
CA GLY A 694 -29.89 -26.63 -18.09
C GLY A 694 -28.68 -26.88 -17.20
N PHE A 695 -27.47 -26.94 -17.76
CA PHE A 695 -26.23 -27.03 -16.99
C PHE A 695 -25.89 -25.67 -16.36
N SER A 696 -25.37 -25.69 -15.13
CA SER A 696 -24.80 -24.51 -14.49
C SER A 696 -23.39 -24.21 -15.02
N GLY A 697 -22.84 -23.03 -14.71
CA GLY A 697 -21.46 -22.70 -15.06
C GLY A 697 -20.44 -23.64 -14.42
N ALA A 698 -20.70 -24.11 -13.19
CA ALA A 698 -19.90 -25.12 -12.52
C ALA A 698 -19.95 -26.47 -13.23
N ASP A 699 -21.13 -26.91 -13.68
CA ASP A 699 -21.27 -28.18 -14.43
C ASP A 699 -20.48 -28.12 -15.76
N ILE A 700 -20.50 -26.97 -16.45
CA ILE A 700 -19.72 -26.75 -17.68
C ILE A 700 -18.21 -26.76 -17.39
N THR A 701 -17.81 -26.12 -16.30
CA THR A 701 -16.41 -26.12 -15.84
C THR A 701 -15.95 -27.55 -15.55
N GLU A 702 -16.79 -28.38 -14.93
CA GLU A 702 -16.47 -29.78 -14.66
C GLU A 702 -16.33 -30.63 -15.94
N ILE A 703 -17.16 -30.37 -16.97
CA ILE A 703 -16.98 -30.99 -18.29
C ILE A 703 -15.60 -30.64 -18.88
N CYS A 704 -15.20 -29.38 -18.79
CA CYS A 704 -13.90 -28.91 -19.29
C CYS A 704 -12.75 -29.53 -18.51
N GLN A 705 -12.82 -29.53 -17.17
CA GLN A 705 -11.79 -30.13 -16.32
C GLN A 705 -11.64 -31.64 -16.55
N ARG A 706 -12.75 -32.37 -16.74
CA ARG A 706 -12.71 -33.79 -17.07
C ARG A 706 -12.09 -34.04 -18.44
N ALA A 707 -12.44 -33.24 -19.45
CA ALA A 707 -11.81 -33.32 -20.76
C ALA A 707 -10.29 -33.06 -20.70
N CYS A 708 -9.86 -32.05 -19.94
CA CYS A 708 -8.44 -31.81 -19.67
C CYS A 708 -7.77 -33.01 -19.00
N LYS A 709 -8.42 -33.63 -18.00
CA LYS A 709 -7.91 -34.80 -17.29
C LYS A 709 -7.72 -36.00 -18.22
N TYR A 710 -8.63 -36.22 -19.16
CA TYR A 710 -8.47 -37.26 -20.18
C TYR A 710 -7.30 -36.97 -21.11
N ALA A 711 -7.14 -35.72 -21.55
CA ALA A 711 -6.02 -35.31 -22.41
C ALA A 711 -4.66 -35.48 -21.69
N ILE A 712 -4.57 -35.09 -20.42
CA ILE A 712 -3.37 -35.28 -19.58
C ILE A 712 -3.05 -36.76 -19.44
N ARG A 713 -4.07 -37.60 -19.20
CA ARG A 713 -3.90 -39.04 -19.08
C ARG A 713 -3.35 -39.65 -20.38
N GLU A 714 -3.91 -39.28 -21.53
CA GLU A 714 -3.41 -39.74 -22.84
C GLU A 714 -1.94 -39.30 -23.05
N ASN A 715 -1.60 -38.07 -22.68
CA ASN A 715 -0.24 -37.55 -22.85
C ASN A 715 0.79 -38.29 -21.98
N ILE A 716 0.47 -38.53 -20.70
CA ILE A 716 1.33 -39.29 -19.79
C ILE A 716 1.48 -40.73 -20.27
N GLU A 717 0.40 -41.36 -20.73
CA GLU A 717 0.45 -42.73 -21.27
C GLU A 717 1.37 -42.82 -22.51
N LYS A 718 1.32 -41.82 -23.41
CA LYS A 718 2.22 -41.71 -24.58
C LYS A 718 3.68 -41.48 -24.19
N GLU A 719 3.93 -40.64 -23.19
CA GLU A 719 5.29 -40.35 -22.70
C GLU A 719 5.93 -41.61 -22.10
N ILE A 720 5.19 -42.36 -21.27
CA ILE A 720 5.64 -43.64 -20.72
C ILE A 720 5.93 -44.66 -21.83
N GLU A 721 5.09 -44.73 -22.85
CA GLU A 721 5.29 -45.64 -23.98
C GLU A 721 6.51 -45.24 -24.84
N ARG A 722 6.74 -43.93 -25.03
CA ARG A 722 7.94 -43.40 -25.70
C ARG A 722 9.21 -43.71 -24.91
N GLU A 723 9.20 -43.53 -23.58
CA GLU A 723 10.32 -43.91 -22.71
C GLU A 723 10.61 -45.42 -22.75
N ARG A 724 9.55 -46.25 -22.75
CA ARG A 724 9.71 -47.71 -22.87
C ARG A 724 10.34 -48.09 -24.21
N ARG A 725 9.90 -47.46 -25.31
CA ARG A 725 10.48 -47.67 -26.65
C ARG A 725 11.93 -47.21 -26.73
N LYS A 726 12.27 -46.07 -26.12
CA LYS A 726 13.67 -45.57 -26.02
C LYS A 726 14.56 -46.53 -25.20
N LYS A 727 14.03 -47.17 -24.16
CA LYS A 727 14.74 -48.21 -23.39
C LYS A 727 14.93 -49.53 -24.16
N GLU A 728 13.96 -49.92 -24.97
CA GLU A 728 13.99 -51.18 -25.74
C GLU A 728 14.86 -51.10 -27.00
N ASN A 729 15.07 -49.92 -27.58
CA ASN A 729 15.93 -49.73 -28.76
C ASN A 729 16.69 -48.39 -28.78
N PRO A 730 17.92 -48.33 -28.23
CA PRO A 730 18.69 -47.08 -28.08
C PRO A 730 19.33 -46.54 -29.38
N GLU A 731 19.33 -47.28 -30.48
CA GLU A 731 19.95 -46.87 -31.78
C GLU A 731 18.92 -46.39 -32.84
N ALA A 732 17.63 -46.39 -32.53
CA ALA A 732 16.62 -45.85 -33.44
C ALA A 732 16.64 -44.30 -33.41
N MET A 733 17.10 -43.70 -34.51
CA MET A 733 17.26 -42.25 -34.74
C MET A 733 16.15 -41.36 -34.13
N GLU A 734 16.61 -40.29 -33.48
CA GLU A 734 15.85 -39.12 -32.99
C GLU A 734 15.32 -38.24 -34.15
N GLU A 735 14.61 -38.80 -35.12
CA GLU A 735 14.18 -38.04 -36.32
C GLU A 735 12.76 -37.47 -36.27
N ASP A 736 12.04 -37.53 -35.15
CA ASP A 736 10.73 -36.86 -34.99
C ASP A 736 10.49 -36.37 -33.54
N ASP A 737 11.50 -35.78 -32.89
CA ASP A 737 11.36 -35.11 -31.58
C ASP A 737 10.89 -33.65 -31.76
N ALA A 738 9.87 -33.43 -32.60
CA ALA A 738 9.01 -32.27 -32.40
C ALA A 738 8.14 -32.58 -31.19
N GLU A 739 8.27 -31.79 -30.12
CA GLU A 739 7.30 -31.81 -29.01
C GLU A 739 5.92 -31.49 -29.59
N GLU A 740 5.16 -32.54 -29.92
CA GLU A 740 3.79 -32.41 -30.36
C GLU A 740 3.01 -31.80 -29.19
N ILE A 741 2.62 -30.53 -29.32
CA ILE A 741 1.91 -29.82 -28.27
C ILE A 741 0.66 -30.64 -27.92
N ALA A 742 0.57 -31.09 -26.67
CA ALA A 742 -0.56 -31.88 -26.21
C ALA A 742 -1.84 -31.04 -26.19
N GLU A 743 -2.69 -31.23 -27.19
CA GLU A 743 -3.95 -30.51 -27.35
C GLU A 743 -5.16 -31.34 -26.88
N ILE A 744 -6.17 -30.66 -26.36
CA ILE A 744 -7.46 -31.28 -26.00
C ILE A 744 -8.29 -31.48 -27.28
N ARG A 745 -8.61 -32.73 -27.60
CA ARG A 745 -9.38 -33.15 -28.78
C ARG A 745 -10.87 -33.36 -28.48
N ALA A 746 -11.69 -33.46 -29.53
CA ALA A 746 -13.14 -33.67 -29.43
C ALA A 746 -13.51 -34.98 -28.70
N CYS A 747 -12.75 -36.06 -28.89
CA CYS A 747 -12.96 -37.33 -28.20
C CYS A 747 -12.94 -37.21 -26.66
N HIS A 748 -12.11 -36.31 -26.11
CA HIS A 748 -12.07 -36.06 -24.67
C HIS A 748 -13.35 -35.41 -24.15
N PHE A 749 -13.95 -34.53 -24.95
CA PHE A 749 -15.23 -33.91 -24.63
C PHE A 749 -16.40 -34.88 -24.79
N GLU A 750 -16.36 -35.76 -25.78
CA GLU A 750 -17.36 -36.84 -25.93
C GLU A 750 -17.34 -37.78 -24.72
N GLU A 751 -16.14 -38.16 -24.26
CA GLU A 751 -16.00 -39.02 -23.07
C GLU A 751 -16.42 -38.29 -21.79
N SER A 752 -16.08 -37.01 -21.64
CA SER A 752 -16.51 -36.22 -20.47
C SER A 752 -18.03 -36.02 -20.44
N MET A 753 -18.67 -35.87 -21.61
CA MET A 753 -20.11 -35.67 -21.74
C MET A 753 -20.93 -36.90 -21.31
N LYS A 754 -20.40 -38.13 -21.47
CA LYS A 754 -21.06 -39.37 -21.02
C LYS A 754 -21.33 -39.39 -19.51
N TYR A 755 -20.46 -38.76 -18.74
CA TYR A 755 -20.54 -38.72 -17.28
C TYR A 755 -21.05 -37.37 -16.75
N ALA A 756 -21.42 -36.45 -17.64
CA ALA A 756 -21.87 -35.12 -17.27
C ALA A 756 -23.24 -35.20 -16.57
N ARG A 757 -23.35 -34.57 -15.40
CA ARG A 757 -24.58 -34.54 -14.59
C ARG A 757 -25.03 -33.12 -14.40
N ARG A 758 -26.34 -32.90 -14.50
CA ARG A 758 -26.98 -31.62 -14.21
C ARG A 758 -27.17 -31.47 -12.69
N SER A 759 -26.61 -30.40 -12.11
CA SER A 759 -26.69 -30.16 -10.66
C SER A 759 -28.02 -29.53 -10.22
N VAL A 760 -28.69 -28.79 -11.10
CA VAL A 760 -29.94 -28.07 -10.79
C VAL A 760 -31.14 -28.77 -11.43
N SER A 761 -32.18 -29.05 -10.65
CA SER A 761 -33.42 -29.66 -11.15
C SER A 761 -34.39 -28.62 -11.70
N ASP A 762 -35.27 -29.02 -12.63
CA ASP A 762 -36.28 -28.10 -13.17
C ASP A 762 -37.29 -27.62 -12.12
N ALA A 763 -37.48 -28.41 -11.05
CA ALA A 763 -38.29 -28.02 -9.91
C ALA A 763 -37.66 -26.86 -9.12
N ASP A 764 -36.34 -26.85 -8.97
CA ASP A 764 -35.63 -25.78 -8.26
C ASP A 764 -35.60 -24.48 -9.08
N ILE A 765 -35.47 -24.59 -10.41
CA ILE A 765 -35.57 -23.43 -11.32
C ILE A 765 -36.90 -22.70 -11.14
N ARG A 766 -38.02 -23.44 -11.05
CA ARG A 766 -39.35 -22.86 -10.83
C ARG A 766 -39.46 -22.15 -9.48
N LYS A 767 -38.78 -22.64 -8.44
CA LYS A 767 -38.73 -21.96 -7.13
C LYS A 767 -38.06 -20.60 -7.25
N TYR A 768 -36.89 -20.52 -7.90
CA TYR A 768 -36.18 -19.25 -8.10
C TYR A 768 -36.98 -18.26 -8.97
N GLN A 769 -37.58 -18.72 -10.06
CA GLN A 769 -38.40 -17.88 -10.95
C GLN A 769 -39.65 -17.35 -10.23
N SER A 770 -40.36 -18.21 -9.49
CA SER A 770 -41.53 -17.78 -8.71
C SER A 770 -41.15 -16.81 -7.59
N PHE A 771 -39.99 -16.98 -6.96
CA PHE A 771 -39.46 -16.03 -5.99
C PHE A 771 -39.15 -14.66 -6.64
N ALA A 772 -38.42 -14.65 -7.76
CA ALA A 772 -38.11 -13.44 -8.51
C ALA A 772 -39.38 -12.69 -8.94
N GLN A 773 -40.40 -13.42 -9.42
CA GLN A 773 -41.68 -12.85 -9.84
C GLN A 773 -42.47 -12.24 -8.67
N LYS A 774 -42.51 -12.92 -7.51
CA LYS A 774 -43.13 -12.39 -6.29
C LYS A 774 -42.45 -11.10 -5.85
N LEU A 775 -41.11 -11.04 -5.94
CA LEU A 775 -40.33 -9.87 -5.54
C LEU A 775 -40.58 -8.67 -6.46
N GLN A 776 -40.71 -8.91 -7.77
CA GLN A 776 -41.11 -7.89 -8.74
C GLN A 776 -42.55 -7.40 -8.50
N GLN A 777 -43.49 -8.28 -8.15
CA GLN A 777 -44.87 -7.88 -7.84
C GLN A 777 -44.96 -7.01 -6.57
N THR A 778 -44.21 -7.33 -5.52
CA THR A 778 -44.15 -6.52 -4.29
C THR A 778 -43.51 -5.15 -4.52
N ARG A 779 -42.62 -5.02 -5.51
CA ARG A 779 -41.99 -3.74 -5.91
C ARG A 779 -42.75 -3.01 -7.05
N GLY A 780 -43.71 -3.68 -7.69
CA GLY A 780 -44.27 -3.32 -9.00
C GLY A 780 -45.41 -2.32 -9.00
N PHE A 781 -45.60 -1.51 -7.96
CA PHE A 781 -46.67 -0.50 -7.90
C PHE A 781 -46.43 0.73 -8.80
N GLY A 782 -45.29 0.79 -9.51
CA GLY A 782 -44.86 1.97 -10.28
C GLY A 782 -44.68 1.80 -11.80
N SER A 783 -44.88 0.60 -12.36
CA SER A 783 -44.58 0.37 -13.79
C SER A 783 -45.56 1.06 -14.76
N GLU A 784 -46.72 1.51 -14.28
CA GLU A 784 -47.71 2.29 -15.04
C GLU A 784 -47.74 3.78 -14.67
N PHE A 785 -46.78 4.28 -13.88
CA PHE A 785 -46.72 5.71 -13.58
C PHE A 785 -46.15 6.47 -14.79
N ARG A 786 -47.00 7.22 -15.48
CA ARG A 786 -46.59 8.27 -16.43
C ARG A 786 -47.03 9.62 -15.90
N PHE A 787 -46.12 10.59 -15.93
CA PHE A 787 -46.51 11.98 -15.71
C PHE A 787 -47.54 12.40 -16.77
N PRO A 788 -48.64 13.08 -16.40
CA PRO A 788 -49.56 13.63 -17.37
C PRO A 788 -48.80 14.62 -18.26
N ALA A 789 -48.87 14.42 -19.58
CA ALA A 789 -48.31 15.37 -20.53
C ALA A 789 -49.01 16.72 -20.36
N ALA A 790 -48.23 17.81 -20.29
CA ALA A 790 -48.77 19.15 -20.14
C ALA A 790 -49.73 19.48 -21.29
N GLY A 791 -51.04 19.51 -20.99
CA GLY A 791 -52.08 19.89 -21.95
C GLY A 791 -53.42 19.16 -21.85
N ALA A 792 -53.54 18.06 -21.08
CA ALA A 792 -54.83 17.40 -20.88
C ALA A 792 -55.51 17.90 -19.59
N ALA A 793 -56.69 18.50 -19.73
CA ALA A 793 -57.51 18.97 -18.61
C ALA A 793 -57.85 17.81 -17.65
N ALA A 794 -57.69 18.06 -16.36
CA ALA A 794 -58.02 17.13 -15.30
C ALA A 794 -59.53 16.88 -15.23
N THR A 795 -59.99 15.71 -15.67
CA THR A 795 -61.21 15.10 -15.13
C THR A 795 -60.78 14.25 -13.94
N GLY A 796 -61.02 14.76 -12.73
CA GLY A 796 -60.74 14.05 -11.49
C GLY A 796 -61.61 12.81 -11.35
N SER A 797 -60.96 11.65 -11.33
CA SER A 797 -61.49 10.44 -10.68
C SER A 797 -60.48 10.02 -9.63
N ASP A 798 -60.85 10.18 -8.36
CA ASP A 798 -60.06 9.78 -7.20
C ASP A 798 -59.81 8.26 -7.24
N PRO A 799 -58.56 7.78 -7.06
CA PRO A 799 -58.27 6.35 -7.04
C PRO A 799 -58.54 5.67 -5.68
N PHE A 800 -59.14 6.38 -4.72
CA PHE A 800 -59.32 5.92 -3.32
C PHE A 800 -60.76 5.59 -2.90
N THR A 801 -61.71 5.41 -3.82
CA THR A 801 -63.02 4.85 -3.47
C THR A 801 -62.95 3.32 -3.44
N THR A 802 -62.55 2.76 -2.30
CA THR A 802 -62.81 1.37 -1.93
C THR A 802 -64.32 1.17 -1.72
N ALA A 803 -64.92 0.32 -2.54
CA ALA A 803 -66.31 -0.09 -2.44
C ALA A 803 -66.57 -0.83 -1.11
N SER A 804 -67.34 -0.20 -0.23
CA SER A 804 -68.07 -0.85 0.86
C SER A 804 -69.57 -0.75 0.55
N ALA A 805 -70.14 -1.80 -0.05
CA ALA A 805 -71.58 -2.04 -0.07
C ALA A 805 -71.85 -3.50 -0.44
N GLY A 806 -72.03 -4.35 0.57
CA GLY A 806 -72.73 -5.61 0.46
C GLY A 806 -74.03 -5.48 1.25
N GLY A 807 -75.14 -5.93 0.66
CA GLY A 807 -76.46 -6.05 1.29
C GLY A 807 -77.52 -5.14 0.68
N ASP A 808 -78.21 -5.61 -0.36
CA ASP A 808 -79.63 -5.99 -0.26
C ASP A 808 -80.16 -6.41 -1.64
N ASP A 809 -80.41 -7.72 -1.76
CA ASP A 809 -81.32 -8.30 -2.75
C ASP A 809 -82.75 -8.16 -2.20
N ASP A 810 -83.57 -7.34 -2.83
CA ASP A 810 -85.04 -7.43 -2.74
C ASP A 810 -85.58 -7.68 -4.15
N LEU A 811 -85.91 -8.94 -4.43
CA LEU A 811 -86.61 -9.37 -5.63
C LEU A 811 -87.97 -9.96 -5.21
N TYR A 812 -89.05 -9.25 -5.52
CA TYR A 812 -90.38 -9.85 -5.61
C TYR A 812 -90.50 -10.63 -6.92
N ASN A 813 -90.34 -11.96 -6.84
CA ASN A 813 -91.06 -13.06 -7.52
C ASN A 813 -90.19 -14.30 -7.70
#